data_AF-A0A812UVP7-F1
#
_entry.id   AF-A0A812UVP7-F1
#
_cell.length_a   1.000
_cell.length_b   1.000
_cell.length_c   1.000
_cell.angle_alpha   90.00
_cell.angle_beta   90.00
_cell.angle_gamma   90.00
#
_symmetry.space_group_name_H-M   'P 1'
#
loop_
_entity.id
_entity.type
_entity.pdbx_description
1 polymer ?
#
loop_
_entity_poly.entity_id
_entity_poly.type
_entity_poly.pdbx_seq_one_letter_code
_entity_poly.pdbx_strand_id
1 'polypeptide(L)'
;MIDAETKWNEARAAYPVRRAIQKIRVCSPETRDELEAEMIRIVNSQEAELGSLLEQVRIECDRALELADKRVAYVHQQRQEEEEKIRKPKETLKELEELMAGFRQKCLEFEELSAEGTVPPEQVSSAEGVFEEFSSKAKKFRDDLKEFVQQHSKEFQNQTLPLQLRQGWLESVRAGAQASKEAEELLEKSRTALTEAKTLAKKELFSAAKTQLDAELQGGPAALAKAQQLVAVCEKKAEPFIGIPKLKVPKGKDENEMLSLAQELDEMVGSACDGVSSARSTLSSQTAKIEVEDAIKQDVEQYVQDQTKRLKIRLGQLDRRISRVRNLVSNYQKDLQNDKNAEIIRDLKAKALDLIEESKLEERVEEASAAVKDAEGQSEKIRAMDSMPEPEMKEGLQQLEDKYQAAREKLDQVTEMLCPVKDVDDDVRVTLCKHVLSQKSSLKTKLLFLEQRLKRLQGVMEKGRLVMKKKELNRTHGIHVKALKVMDLFREDQSGKGLEGLISQDVFAIMDADKDGLVGKDDFRSFFTEVMDLADDTARKTFPSLEELDELYDSSLPAGETGLSLGVVERLLIRYVQVIRPTTMTHNSEIVMGEVVREVKIGEILEVLQGPIPCGQLKILRLLVRATSDSAVGWTTMTGNAGSVFLKELLRR
;
A
#
# COMPACT_ATOMS: atom_id res chain seq x y z
N MET A 1 -60.29 56.80 86.33
CA MET A 1 -61.10 57.19 85.15
C MET A 1 -60.26 57.93 84.12
N ILE A 2 -59.48 58.95 84.50
CA ILE A 2 -58.64 59.74 83.56
C ILE A 2 -57.62 58.89 82.77
N ASP A 3 -57.00 57.87 83.38
CA ASP A 3 -55.99 57.02 82.72
C ASP A 3 -56.56 56.02 81.69
N ALA A 4 -57.87 55.73 81.73
CA ALA A 4 -58.51 54.84 80.74
C ALA A 4 -58.94 55.60 79.48
N GLU A 5 -59.34 56.86 79.64
CA GLU A 5 -59.79 57.74 78.56
C GLU A 5 -58.60 58.24 77.72
N THR A 6 -57.46 58.54 78.37
CA THR A 6 -56.20 58.85 77.68
C THR A 6 -55.70 57.67 76.85
N LYS A 7 -55.65 56.47 77.42
CA LYS A 7 -55.26 55.24 76.68
C LYS A 7 -56.19 54.92 75.53
N TRP A 8 -57.49 55.20 75.67
CA TRP A 8 -58.46 55.00 74.59
C TRP A 8 -58.26 56.00 73.45
N ASN A 9 -57.98 57.28 73.75
CA ASN A 9 -57.67 58.30 72.75
C ASN A 9 -56.34 58.04 72.04
N GLU A 10 -55.28 57.64 72.76
CA GLU A 10 -53.99 57.25 72.17
C GLU A 10 -54.15 56.03 71.24
N ALA A 11 -54.94 55.04 71.63
CA ALA A 11 -55.24 53.88 70.79
C ALA A 11 -56.09 54.23 69.54
N ARG A 12 -57.00 55.19 69.68
CA ARG A 12 -57.81 55.72 68.57
C ARG A 12 -56.96 56.47 67.56
N ALA A 13 -56.02 57.29 68.01
CA ALA A 13 -55.06 58.03 67.18
C ALA A 13 -54.03 57.10 66.50
N ALA A 14 -53.64 55.99 67.14
CA ALA A 14 -52.74 54.98 66.57
C ALA A 14 -53.38 54.13 65.45
N TYR A 15 -54.70 53.99 65.42
CA TYR A 15 -55.41 53.18 64.42
C TYR A 15 -55.16 53.62 62.96
N PRO A 16 -55.36 54.89 62.57
CA PRO A 16 -55.09 55.34 61.19
C PRO A 16 -53.61 55.19 60.81
N VAL A 17 -52.69 55.40 61.75
CA VAL A 17 -51.24 55.20 61.53
C VAL A 17 -50.92 53.72 61.26
N ARG A 18 -51.44 52.81 62.09
CA ARG A 18 -51.25 51.36 61.89
C ARG A 18 -51.87 50.86 60.59
N ARG A 19 -52.96 51.48 60.13
CA ARG A 19 -53.55 51.20 58.81
C ARG A 19 -52.64 51.65 57.66
N ALA A 20 -51.97 52.80 57.79
CA ALA A 20 -50.98 53.26 56.82
C ALA A 20 -49.73 52.36 56.80
N ILE A 21 -49.24 51.95 57.97
CA ILE A 21 -48.17 50.95 58.14
C ILE A 21 -48.52 49.64 57.42
N GLN A 22 -49.77 49.17 57.52
CA GLN A 22 -50.18 47.95 56.81
C GLN A 22 -50.17 48.12 55.29
N LYS A 23 -50.59 49.28 54.76
CA LYS A 23 -50.53 49.56 53.31
C LYS A 23 -49.09 49.55 52.80
N ILE A 24 -48.17 50.16 53.55
CA ILE A 24 -46.75 50.26 53.13
C ILE A 24 -46.08 48.88 53.06
N ARG A 25 -46.42 47.96 53.98
CA ARG A 25 -45.86 46.60 54.00
C ARG A 25 -46.20 45.75 52.77
N VAL A 26 -47.24 46.13 52.03
CA VAL A 26 -47.71 45.42 50.82
C VAL A 26 -47.56 46.30 49.57
N CYS A 27 -46.73 47.35 49.63
CA CYS A 27 -46.54 48.24 48.50
C CYS A 27 -45.95 47.52 47.28
N SER A 28 -46.30 48.00 46.09
CA SER A 28 -45.57 47.72 44.86
C SER A 28 -44.42 48.72 44.68
N PRO A 29 -43.41 48.43 43.85
CA PRO A 29 -42.32 49.37 43.57
C PRO A 29 -42.80 50.75 43.11
N GLU A 30 -43.88 50.80 42.32
CA GLU A 30 -44.45 52.03 41.75
C GLU A 30 -45.19 52.89 42.80
N THR A 31 -45.69 52.26 43.87
CA THR A 31 -46.52 52.91 44.90
C THR A 31 -45.79 53.18 46.22
N ARG A 32 -44.52 52.77 46.33
CA ARG A 32 -43.75 52.79 47.59
C ARG A 32 -43.58 54.20 48.14
N ASP A 33 -43.14 55.13 47.29
CA ASP A 33 -42.85 56.51 47.70
C ASP A 33 -44.13 57.30 48.03
N GLU A 34 -45.23 57.04 47.31
CA GLU A 34 -46.53 57.68 47.59
C GLU A 34 -47.11 57.23 48.94
N LEU A 35 -47.00 55.93 49.26
CA LEU A 35 -47.48 55.37 50.52
C LEU A 35 -46.62 55.76 51.73
N GLU A 36 -45.31 55.95 51.54
CA GLU A 36 -44.41 56.55 52.53
C GLU A 36 -44.82 57.99 52.86
N ALA A 37 -45.06 58.81 51.85
CA ALA A 37 -45.56 60.17 52.03
C ALA A 37 -46.96 60.23 52.67
N GLU A 38 -47.85 59.27 52.37
CA GLU A 38 -49.15 59.14 53.07
C GLU A 38 -48.96 58.78 54.55
N MET A 39 -48.09 57.81 54.86
CA MET A 39 -47.82 57.36 56.23
C MET A 39 -47.22 58.49 57.08
N ILE A 40 -46.20 59.20 56.58
CA ILE A 40 -45.56 60.32 57.28
C ILE A 40 -46.57 61.44 57.56
N ARG A 41 -47.43 61.78 56.60
CA ARG A 41 -48.49 62.80 56.79
C ARG A 41 -49.47 62.39 57.88
N ILE A 42 -49.91 61.13 57.89
CA ILE A 42 -50.85 60.62 58.90
C ILE A 42 -50.21 60.61 60.29
N VAL A 43 -48.95 60.17 60.41
CA VAL A 43 -48.18 60.20 61.67
C VAL A 43 -48.09 61.62 62.23
N ASN A 44 -47.69 62.59 61.40
CA ASN A 44 -47.57 64.00 61.82
C ASN A 44 -48.91 64.60 62.25
N SER A 45 -50.02 64.21 61.61
CA SER A 45 -51.36 64.71 61.98
C SER A 45 -51.88 64.17 63.31
N GLN A 46 -51.36 63.02 63.78
CA GLN A 46 -51.80 62.34 65.00
C GLN A 46 -50.78 62.48 66.16
N GLU A 47 -49.67 63.18 65.94
CA GLU A 47 -48.53 63.25 66.86
C GLU A 47 -48.91 63.75 68.27
N ALA A 48 -49.74 64.79 68.34
CA ALA A 48 -50.20 65.37 69.62
C ALA A 48 -51.13 64.45 70.41
N GLU A 49 -51.86 63.56 69.73
CA GLU A 49 -52.86 62.65 70.33
C GLU A 49 -52.31 61.26 70.66
N LEU A 50 -51.12 60.91 70.15
CA LEU A 50 -50.47 59.62 70.38
C LEU A 50 -49.78 59.51 71.74
N GLY A 51 -49.43 60.62 72.38
CA GLY A 51 -48.89 60.68 73.74
C GLY A 51 -47.78 59.66 74.01
N SER A 52 -48.04 58.72 74.92
CA SER A 52 -47.09 57.67 75.33
C SER A 52 -46.78 56.61 74.26
N LEU A 53 -47.63 56.48 73.22
CA LEU A 53 -47.48 55.49 72.13
C LEU A 53 -46.64 56.00 70.95
N LEU A 54 -46.29 57.29 70.91
CA LEU A 54 -45.63 57.91 69.76
C LEU A 54 -44.33 57.19 69.36
N GLU A 55 -43.47 56.89 70.34
CA GLU A 55 -42.17 56.24 70.09
C GLU A 55 -42.32 54.82 69.56
N GLN A 56 -43.29 54.06 70.09
CA GLN A 56 -43.57 52.70 69.62
C GLN A 56 -44.10 52.70 68.19
N VAL A 57 -44.98 53.64 67.86
CA VAL A 57 -45.55 53.79 66.51
C VAL A 57 -44.48 54.21 65.49
N ARG A 58 -43.52 55.06 65.88
CA ARG A 58 -42.37 55.42 65.02
C ARG A 58 -41.49 54.20 64.71
N ILE A 59 -41.16 53.39 65.71
CA ILE A 59 -40.42 52.12 65.51
C ILE A 59 -41.22 51.15 64.61
N GLU A 60 -42.55 51.08 64.75
CA GLU A 60 -43.40 50.28 63.86
C GLU A 60 -43.39 50.78 62.41
N CYS A 61 -43.30 52.10 62.20
CA CYS A 61 -43.18 52.74 60.88
C CYS A 61 -41.83 52.42 60.23
N ASP A 62 -40.71 52.60 60.96
CA ASP A 62 -39.36 52.34 60.45
C ASP A 62 -39.21 50.87 60.04
N ARG A 63 -39.67 49.94 60.88
CA ARG A 63 -39.69 48.51 60.54
C ARG A 63 -40.55 48.20 59.32
N ALA A 64 -41.63 48.96 59.10
CA ALA A 64 -42.50 48.75 57.96
C ALA A 64 -41.90 49.29 56.66
N LEU A 65 -41.15 50.39 56.71
CA LEU A 65 -40.34 50.89 55.60
C LEU A 65 -39.23 49.91 55.24
N GLU A 66 -38.49 49.38 56.22
CA GLU A 66 -37.46 48.36 55.96
C GLU A 66 -38.04 47.08 55.29
N LEU A 67 -39.23 46.65 55.72
CA LEU A 67 -39.91 45.49 55.11
C LEU A 67 -40.43 45.81 53.70
N ALA A 68 -40.92 47.03 53.48
CA ALA A 68 -41.33 47.51 52.17
C ALA A 68 -40.14 47.57 51.19
N ASP A 69 -39.00 48.09 51.64
CA ASP A 69 -37.77 48.18 50.84
C ASP A 69 -37.24 46.79 50.47
N LYS A 70 -37.23 45.84 51.42
CA LYS A 70 -36.87 44.44 51.14
C LYS A 70 -37.81 43.79 50.13
N ARG A 71 -39.11 44.06 50.22
CA ARG A 71 -40.12 43.55 49.28
C ARG A 71 -39.94 44.14 47.88
N VAL A 72 -39.72 45.46 47.79
CA VAL A 72 -39.50 46.16 46.52
C VAL A 72 -38.21 45.68 45.86
N ALA A 73 -37.12 45.52 46.62
CA ALA A 73 -35.87 44.94 46.14
C ALA A 73 -36.07 43.51 45.62
N TYR A 74 -36.83 42.67 46.33
CA TYR A 74 -37.17 41.32 45.89
C TYR A 74 -37.98 41.30 44.59
N VAL A 75 -38.99 42.18 44.46
CA VAL A 75 -39.80 42.30 43.23
C VAL A 75 -38.96 42.79 42.06
N HIS A 76 -38.04 43.74 42.27
CA HIS A 76 -37.11 44.19 41.23
C HIS A 76 -36.16 43.08 40.80
N GLN A 77 -35.59 42.34 41.75
CA GLN A 77 -34.73 41.21 41.45
C GLN A 77 -35.49 40.13 40.65
N GLN A 78 -36.73 39.80 41.03
CA GLN A 78 -37.55 38.86 40.27
C GLN A 78 -37.85 39.34 38.85
N ARG A 79 -38.21 40.63 38.67
CA ARG A 79 -38.44 41.22 37.33
C ARG A 79 -37.17 41.15 36.48
N GLN A 80 -36.00 41.47 37.05
CA GLN A 80 -34.71 41.39 36.35
C GLN A 80 -34.35 39.94 35.98
N GLU A 81 -34.54 38.99 36.88
CA GLU A 81 -34.30 37.57 36.60
C GLU A 81 -35.25 37.03 35.51
N GLU A 82 -36.51 37.46 35.49
CA GLU A 82 -37.49 37.11 34.45
C GLU A 82 -37.13 37.75 33.10
N GLU A 83 -36.73 39.01 33.08
CA GLU A 83 -36.27 39.72 31.89
C GLU A 83 -34.99 39.09 31.31
N GLU A 84 -34.01 38.75 32.15
CA GLU A 84 -32.78 38.06 31.72
C GLU A 84 -33.06 36.65 31.18
N LYS A 85 -34.00 35.91 31.80
CA LYS A 85 -34.45 34.60 31.33
C LYS A 85 -35.12 34.67 29.95
N ILE A 86 -35.72 35.80 29.60
CA ILE A 86 -36.33 36.04 28.28
C ILE A 86 -35.30 36.58 27.28
N ARG A 87 -34.36 37.42 27.74
CA ARG A 87 -33.35 38.06 26.91
C ARG A 87 -32.39 37.05 26.27
N LYS A 88 -31.86 36.10 27.05
CA LYS A 88 -30.90 35.11 26.54
C LYS A 88 -31.48 34.26 25.39
N PRO A 89 -32.69 33.67 25.48
CA PRO A 89 -33.32 32.98 24.36
C PRO A 89 -33.61 33.85 23.13
N LYS A 90 -33.81 35.17 23.30
CA LYS A 90 -33.97 36.07 22.15
C LYS A 90 -32.65 36.31 21.43
N GLU A 91 -31.55 36.46 22.17
CA GLU A 91 -30.21 36.60 21.61
C GLU A 91 -29.80 35.33 20.85
N THR A 92 -30.05 34.14 21.42
CA THR A 92 -29.73 32.86 20.75
C THR A 92 -30.57 32.61 19.49
N LEU A 93 -31.83 33.05 19.45
CA LEU A 93 -32.63 33.01 18.21
C LEU A 93 -32.04 33.90 17.12
N LYS A 94 -31.56 35.08 17.49
CA LYS A 94 -30.96 36.02 16.56
C LYS A 94 -29.64 35.48 15.99
N GLU A 95 -28.81 34.87 16.82
CA GLU A 95 -27.57 34.20 16.37
C GLU A 95 -27.85 33.08 15.36
N LEU A 96 -28.90 32.28 15.60
CA LEU A 96 -29.32 31.24 14.66
C LEU A 96 -29.81 31.82 13.32
N GLU A 97 -30.58 32.90 13.37
CA GLU A 97 -31.05 33.61 12.18
C GLU A 97 -29.88 34.19 11.35
N GLU A 98 -28.88 34.78 12.00
CA GLU A 98 -27.68 35.32 11.35
C GLU A 98 -26.85 34.20 10.68
N LEU A 99 -26.67 33.06 11.38
CA LEU A 99 -25.99 31.88 10.84
C LEU A 99 -26.72 31.31 9.61
N MET A 100 -28.06 31.23 9.66
CA MET A 100 -28.87 30.79 8.52
C MET A 100 -28.80 31.77 7.34
N ALA A 101 -28.84 33.08 7.60
CA ALA A 101 -28.76 34.10 6.57
C ALA A 101 -27.42 34.05 5.81
N GLY A 102 -26.32 33.93 6.55
CA GLY A 102 -24.99 33.80 5.94
C GLY A 102 -24.82 32.53 5.10
N PHE A 103 -25.47 31.43 5.48
CA PHE A 103 -25.45 30.21 4.68
C PHE A 103 -26.34 30.28 3.43
N ARG A 104 -27.55 30.85 3.55
CA ARG A 104 -28.44 31.05 2.40
C ARG A 104 -27.80 31.92 1.33
N GLN A 105 -27.08 32.97 1.72
CA GLN A 105 -26.34 33.79 0.77
C GLN A 105 -25.31 32.96 -0.02
N LYS A 106 -24.56 32.08 0.65
CA LYS A 106 -23.60 31.19 -0.02
C LYS A 106 -24.28 30.19 -0.96
N CYS A 107 -25.50 29.73 -0.61
CA CYS A 107 -26.27 28.87 -1.50
C CYS A 107 -26.67 29.60 -2.78
N LEU A 108 -27.06 30.87 -2.68
CA LEU A 108 -27.36 31.71 -3.84
C LEU A 108 -26.12 31.96 -4.71
N GLU A 109 -24.99 32.33 -4.10
CA GLU A 109 -23.73 32.54 -4.83
C GLU A 109 -23.30 31.29 -5.61
N PHE A 110 -23.44 30.10 -5.00
CA PHE A 110 -23.14 28.85 -5.67
C PHE A 110 -24.19 28.46 -6.71
N GLU A 111 -25.47 28.75 -6.46
CA GLU A 111 -26.53 28.56 -7.45
C GLU A 111 -26.28 29.40 -8.70
N GLU A 112 -25.93 30.69 -8.56
CA GLU A 112 -25.59 31.57 -9.68
C GLU A 112 -24.41 31.05 -10.51
N LEU A 113 -23.36 30.55 -9.85
CA LEU A 113 -22.21 29.92 -10.52
C LEU A 113 -22.58 28.60 -11.20
N SER A 114 -23.63 27.93 -10.76
CA SER A 114 -24.12 26.66 -11.33
C SER A 114 -25.25 26.83 -12.36
N ALA A 115 -25.94 27.98 -12.36
CA ALA A 115 -27.11 28.29 -13.17
C ALA A 115 -26.75 28.64 -14.63
N GLU A 116 -25.49 28.91 -14.92
CA GLU A 116 -24.92 28.80 -16.27
C GLU A 116 -24.85 27.32 -16.66
N GLY A 117 -26.03 26.74 -16.92
CA GLY A 117 -26.21 25.34 -17.24
C GLY A 117 -25.26 24.91 -18.36
N THR A 118 -24.57 23.79 -18.11
CA THR A 118 -23.44 23.22 -18.84
C THR A 118 -22.10 23.93 -18.61
N VAL A 119 -21.34 23.40 -17.64
CA VAL A 119 -19.91 23.69 -17.51
C VAL A 119 -19.22 23.29 -18.82
N PRO A 120 -18.61 24.24 -19.56
CA PRO A 120 -17.87 23.92 -20.76
C PRO A 120 -16.73 22.95 -20.44
N PRO A 121 -16.36 22.04 -21.36
CA PRO A 121 -15.24 21.10 -21.19
C PRO A 121 -13.95 21.77 -20.66
N GLU A 122 -13.68 23.00 -21.10
CA GLU A 122 -12.48 23.78 -20.74
C GLU A 122 -12.47 24.28 -19.29
N GLN A 123 -13.64 24.37 -18.64
CA GLN A 123 -13.78 24.95 -17.30
C GLN A 123 -14.04 23.89 -16.21
N VAL A 124 -14.01 22.61 -16.57
CA VAL A 124 -14.29 21.48 -15.66
C VAL A 124 -13.43 21.52 -14.41
N SER A 125 -12.14 21.82 -14.52
CA SER A 125 -11.22 21.90 -13.38
C SER A 125 -11.56 23.08 -12.43
N SER A 126 -11.96 24.22 -12.99
CA SER A 126 -12.40 25.37 -12.18
C SER A 126 -13.72 25.08 -11.47
N ALA A 127 -14.65 24.42 -12.16
CA ALA A 127 -15.95 24.04 -11.59
C ALA A 127 -15.81 22.96 -10.48
N GLU A 128 -14.85 22.04 -10.60
CA GLU A 128 -14.49 21.10 -9.52
C GLU A 128 -14.05 21.82 -8.25
N GLY A 129 -13.19 22.83 -8.38
CA GLY A 129 -12.70 23.61 -7.22
C GLY A 129 -13.84 24.32 -6.49
N VAL A 130 -14.72 24.99 -7.25
CA VAL A 130 -15.90 25.68 -6.71
C VAL A 130 -16.87 24.68 -6.06
N PHE A 131 -17.07 23.52 -6.67
CA PHE A 131 -17.91 22.44 -6.13
C PHE A 131 -17.38 21.91 -4.79
N GLU A 132 -16.09 21.61 -4.69
CA GLU A 132 -15.49 21.10 -3.45
C GLU A 132 -15.49 22.15 -2.34
N GLU A 133 -15.23 23.42 -2.67
CA GLU A 133 -15.30 24.50 -1.70
C GLU A 133 -16.71 24.66 -1.12
N PHE A 134 -17.74 24.64 -1.96
CA PHE A 134 -19.13 24.73 -1.49
C PHE A 134 -19.57 23.48 -0.73
N SER A 135 -19.18 22.28 -1.18
CA SER A 135 -19.43 21.01 -0.49
C SER A 135 -18.88 21.03 0.93
N SER A 136 -17.65 21.50 1.11
CA SER A 136 -17.02 21.68 2.42
C SER A 136 -17.77 22.68 3.30
N LYS A 137 -18.16 23.84 2.73
CA LYS A 137 -18.94 24.87 3.46
C LYS A 137 -20.33 24.36 3.88
N ALA A 138 -21.02 23.61 3.02
CA ALA A 138 -22.34 23.02 3.32
C ALA A 138 -22.26 21.97 4.42
N LYS A 139 -21.23 21.12 4.39
CA LYS A 139 -20.97 20.14 5.46
C LYS A 139 -20.71 20.86 6.79
N LYS A 140 -19.82 21.86 6.79
CA LYS A 140 -19.52 22.65 7.99
C LYS A 140 -20.77 23.31 8.57
N PHE A 141 -21.61 23.94 7.74
CA PHE A 141 -22.88 24.51 8.20
C PHE A 141 -23.79 23.48 8.86
N ARG A 142 -23.91 22.27 8.29
CA ARG A 142 -24.73 21.21 8.88
C ARG A 142 -24.22 20.78 10.26
N ASP A 143 -22.91 20.66 10.41
CA ASP A 143 -22.27 20.29 11.66
C ASP A 143 -22.43 21.43 12.70
N ASP A 144 -22.16 22.68 12.31
CA ASP A 144 -22.34 23.88 13.14
C ASP A 144 -23.81 24.02 13.60
N LEU A 145 -24.78 23.83 12.70
CA LEU A 145 -26.22 23.85 13.03
C LEU A 145 -26.58 22.75 14.03
N LYS A 146 -26.06 21.54 13.83
CA LYS A 146 -26.33 20.41 14.73
C LYS A 146 -25.75 20.66 16.12
N GLU A 147 -24.53 21.17 16.21
CA GLU A 147 -23.88 21.51 17.47
C GLU A 147 -24.64 22.65 18.18
N PHE A 148 -24.97 23.72 17.46
CA PHE A 148 -25.73 24.85 17.99
C PHE A 148 -27.09 24.42 18.56
N VAL A 149 -27.82 23.56 17.84
CA VAL A 149 -29.10 23.01 18.30
C VAL A 149 -28.91 22.14 19.55
N GLN A 150 -27.87 21.32 19.62
CA GLN A 150 -27.59 20.49 20.80
C GLN A 150 -27.27 21.31 22.04
N GLN A 151 -26.50 22.40 21.88
CA GLN A 151 -26.11 23.29 22.97
C GLN A 151 -27.32 24.05 23.53
N HIS A 152 -28.17 24.63 22.68
CA HIS A 152 -29.24 25.54 23.12
C HIS A 152 -30.63 24.90 23.28
N SER A 153 -30.86 23.67 22.80
CA SER A 153 -32.19 23.02 22.85
C SER A 153 -32.79 22.92 24.26
N LYS A 154 -31.96 22.72 25.30
CA LYS A 154 -32.42 22.62 26.69
C LYS A 154 -33.03 23.93 27.20
N GLU A 155 -32.56 25.08 26.72
CA GLU A 155 -33.05 26.40 27.12
C GLU A 155 -34.50 26.63 26.65
N PHE A 156 -34.84 26.10 25.47
CA PHE A 156 -36.16 26.22 24.85
C PHE A 156 -37.15 25.11 25.25
N GLN A 157 -36.71 24.08 25.99
CA GLN A 157 -37.58 23.04 26.55
C GLN A 157 -38.26 23.46 27.85
N ASN A 158 -37.87 24.59 28.46
CA ASN A 158 -38.44 25.07 29.71
C ASN A 158 -39.90 25.53 29.53
N GLN A 159 -40.82 24.95 30.31
CA GLN A 159 -42.26 25.23 30.24
C GLN A 159 -42.62 26.66 30.67
N THR A 160 -41.73 27.33 31.42
CA THR A 160 -41.91 28.71 31.89
C THR A 160 -41.61 29.76 30.79
N LEU A 161 -41.05 29.35 29.66
CA LEU A 161 -40.73 30.24 28.55
C LEU A 161 -41.99 30.60 27.72
N PRO A 162 -42.16 31.87 27.29
CA PRO A 162 -43.24 32.27 26.40
C PRO A 162 -43.37 31.37 25.17
N LEU A 163 -44.62 31.00 24.82
CA LEU A 163 -44.91 30.08 23.72
C LEU A 163 -44.33 30.56 22.37
N GLN A 164 -44.35 31.87 22.13
CA GLN A 164 -43.83 32.49 20.91
C GLN A 164 -42.34 32.21 20.70
N LEU A 165 -41.52 32.25 21.75
CA LEU A 165 -40.07 31.98 21.65
C LEU A 165 -39.78 30.50 21.38
N ARG A 166 -40.57 29.61 21.98
CA ARG A 166 -40.47 28.17 21.73
C ARG A 166 -40.88 27.81 20.30
N GLN A 167 -41.91 28.45 19.77
CA GLN A 167 -42.33 28.30 18.38
C GLN A 167 -41.27 28.85 17.40
N GLY A 168 -40.77 30.06 17.66
CA GLY A 168 -39.70 30.67 16.84
C GLY A 168 -38.45 29.82 16.78
N TRP A 169 -38.03 29.21 17.90
CA TRP A 169 -36.92 28.25 17.92
C TRP A 169 -37.16 27.05 17.00
N LEU A 170 -38.32 26.41 17.12
CA LEU A 170 -38.65 25.25 16.29
C LEU A 170 -38.73 25.61 14.79
N GLU A 171 -39.25 26.79 14.46
CA GLU A 171 -39.31 27.30 13.10
C GLU A 171 -37.91 27.56 12.53
N SER A 172 -37.04 28.24 13.29
CA SER A 172 -35.66 28.51 12.88
C SER A 172 -34.85 27.22 12.72
N VAL A 173 -34.98 26.26 13.63
CA VAL A 173 -34.31 24.95 13.50
C VAL A 173 -34.79 24.18 12.27
N ARG A 174 -36.10 24.19 11.99
CA ARG A 174 -36.65 23.57 10.76
C ARG A 174 -36.17 24.30 9.51
N ALA A 175 -36.11 25.63 9.52
CA ALA A 175 -35.62 26.44 8.41
C ALA A 175 -34.14 26.15 8.12
N GLY A 176 -33.31 25.96 9.15
CA GLY A 176 -31.91 25.56 9.01
C GLY A 176 -31.75 24.15 8.42
N ALA A 177 -32.55 23.20 8.91
CA ALA A 177 -32.57 21.83 8.37
C ALA A 177 -33.01 21.79 6.89
N GLN A 178 -34.02 22.59 6.54
CA GLN A 178 -34.49 22.73 5.16
C GLN A 178 -33.41 23.36 4.26
N ALA A 179 -32.70 24.39 4.73
CA ALA A 179 -31.60 25.00 3.99
C ALA A 179 -30.44 24.02 3.76
N SER A 180 -30.10 23.18 4.76
CA SER A 180 -29.11 22.11 4.57
C SER A 180 -29.54 21.11 3.50
N LYS A 181 -30.83 20.76 3.46
CA LYS A 181 -31.38 19.84 2.46
C LYS A 181 -31.35 20.44 1.05
N GLU A 182 -31.72 21.71 0.90
CA GLU A 182 -31.67 22.42 -0.38
C GLU A 182 -30.23 22.50 -0.91
N ALA A 183 -29.25 22.76 -0.04
CA ALA A 183 -27.84 22.75 -0.42
C ALA A 183 -27.35 21.36 -0.89
N GLU A 184 -27.84 20.28 -0.27
CA GLU A 184 -27.54 18.90 -0.70
C GLU A 184 -28.13 18.57 -2.07
N GLU A 185 -29.40 18.93 -2.31
CA GLU A 185 -30.06 18.74 -3.61
C GLU A 185 -29.32 19.52 -4.72
N LEU A 186 -28.82 20.70 -4.38
CA LEU A 186 -28.11 21.55 -5.31
C LEU A 186 -26.67 21.04 -5.60
N LEU A 187 -26.00 20.47 -4.60
CA LEU A 187 -24.74 19.72 -4.78
C LEU A 187 -24.96 18.48 -5.67
N GLU A 188 -26.07 17.76 -5.50
CA GLU A 188 -26.36 16.60 -6.34
C GLU A 188 -26.55 16.97 -7.82
N LYS A 189 -27.33 18.02 -8.09
CA LYS A 189 -27.49 18.56 -9.45
C LYS A 189 -26.15 18.97 -10.06
N SER A 190 -25.34 19.73 -9.33
CA SER A 190 -24.04 20.20 -9.79
C SER A 190 -23.07 19.05 -10.04
N ARG A 191 -23.11 18.00 -9.21
CA ARG A 191 -22.31 16.78 -9.41
C ARG A 191 -22.69 16.07 -10.70
N THR A 192 -23.97 15.89 -10.99
CA THR A 192 -24.41 15.25 -12.23
C THR A 192 -23.95 16.02 -13.47
N ALA A 193 -24.15 17.35 -13.49
CA ALA A 193 -23.68 18.22 -14.58
C ALA A 193 -22.15 18.14 -14.76
N LEU A 194 -21.39 18.14 -13.65
CA LEU A 194 -19.93 18.02 -13.69
C LEU A 194 -19.48 16.66 -14.24
N THR A 195 -20.16 15.56 -13.90
CA THR A 195 -19.84 14.25 -14.47
C THR A 195 -20.13 14.18 -15.96
N GLU A 196 -21.23 14.78 -16.43
CA GLU A 196 -21.56 14.86 -17.85
C GLU A 196 -20.51 15.68 -18.61
N ALA A 197 -20.15 16.86 -18.09
CA ALA A 197 -19.10 17.71 -18.66
C ALA A 197 -17.74 17.00 -18.74
N LYS A 198 -17.34 16.28 -17.69
CA LYS A 198 -16.13 15.43 -17.71
C LYS A 198 -16.19 14.37 -18.81
N THR A 199 -17.32 13.70 -18.98
CA THR A 199 -17.45 12.67 -20.02
C THR A 199 -17.41 13.25 -21.43
N LEU A 200 -17.93 14.46 -21.63
CA LEU A 200 -17.85 15.19 -22.90
C LEU A 200 -16.43 15.64 -23.20
N ALA A 201 -15.76 16.29 -22.24
CA ALA A 201 -14.36 16.69 -22.34
C ALA A 201 -13.45 15.49 -22.67
N LYS A 202 -13.66 14.38 -21.96
CA LYS A 202 -12.94 13.12 -22.20
C LYS A 202 -13.15 12.60 -23.62
N LYS A 203 -14.38 12.66 -24.15
CA LYS A 203 -14.70 12.24 -25.52
C LYS A 203 -14.04 13.12 -26.58
N GLU A 204 -14.03 14.43 -26.37
CA GLU A 204 -13.41 15.40 -27.30
C GLU A 204 -11.90 15.20 -27.35
N LEU A 205 -11.23 15.14 -26.19
CA LEU A 205 -9.80 14.86 -26.09
C LEU A 205 -9.44 13.51 -26.73
N PHE A 206 -10.24 12.47 -26.49
CA PHE A 206 -10.05 11.16 -27.10
C PHE A 206 -10.22 11.20 -28.63
N SER A 207 -11.17 11.98 -29.15
CA SER A 207 -11.39 12.12 -30.60
C SER A 207 -10.25 12.87 -31.30
N ALA A 208 -9.69 13.90 -30.64
CA ALA A 208 -8.51 14.62 -31.13
C ALA A 208 -7.29 13.69 -31.14
N ALA A 209 -7.06 12.94 -30.06
CA ALA A 209 -5.98 11.97 -29.95
C ALA A 209 -6.09 10.86 -31.03
N LYS A 210 -7.30 10.35 -31.31
CA LYS A 210 -7.54 9.38 -32.40
C LYS A 210 -7.08 9.90 -33.75
N THR A 211 -7.39 11.15 -34.07
CA THR A 211 -7.04 11.74 -35.36
C THR A 211 -5.53 11.83 -35.55
N GLN A 212 -4.80 12.21 -34.51
CA GLN A 212 -3.34 12.23 -34.51
C GLN A 212 -2.75 10.82 -34.63
N LEU A 213 -3.28 9.87 -33.85
CA LEU A 213 -2.90 8.46 -33.87
C LEU A 213 -3.08 7.82 -35.25
N ASP A 214 -4.21 8.07 -35.90
CA ASP A 214 -4.50 7.52 -37.22
C ASP A 214 -3.51 8.04 -38.27
N ALA A 215 -3.09 9.31 -38.18
CA ALA A 215 -2.08 9.87 -39.08
C ALA A 215 -0.70 9.21 -38.88
N GLU A 216 -0.30 8.98 -37.63
CA GLU A 216 0.99 8.34 -37.33
C GLU A 216 1.01 6.85 -37.73
N LEU A 217 -0.09 6.13 -37.50
CA LEU A 217 -0.20 4.69 -37.80
C LEU A 217 -0.19 4.36 -39.31
N GLN A 218 -0.36 5.34 -40.21
CA GLN A 218 -0.27 5.13 -41.66
C GLN A 218 1.12 4.67 -42.14
N GLY A 219 2.18 4.91 -41.37
CA GLY A 219 3.54 4.42 -41.69
C GLY A 219 3.70 2.89 -41.59
N GLY A 220 2.93 2.25 -40.70
CA GLY A 220 3.01 0.81 -40.44
C GLY A 220 2.70 -0.07 -41.67
N PRO A 221 1.58 0.14 -42.39
CA PRO A 221 1.26 -0.60 -43.61
C PRO A 221 2.33 -0.51 -44.70
N ALA A 222 2.95 0.66 -44.90
CA ALA A 222 3.99 0.84 -45.91
C ALA A 222 5.27 0.05 -45.54
N ALA A 223 5.68 0.10 -44.28
CA ALA A 223 6.82 -0.68 -43.78
C ALA A 223 6.55 -2.19 -43.88
N LEU A 224 5.32 -2.62 -43.57
CA LEU A 224 4.91 -4.02 -43.72
C LEU A 224 4.97 -4.48 -45.19
N ALA A 225 4.52 -3.66 -46.15
CA ALA A 225 4.57 -3.99 -47.57
C ALA A 225 6.02 -4.19 -48.06
N LYS A 226 6.94 -3.32 -47.63
CA LYS A 226 8.38 -3.47 -47.93
C LYS A 226 8.95 -4.76 -47.35
N ALA A 227 8.63 -5.09 -46.10
CA ALA A 227 9.05 -6.34 -45.47
C ALA A 227 8.48 -7.57 -46.18
N GLN A 228 7.22 -7.52 -46.62
CA GLN A 228 6.59 -8.59 -47.40
C GLN A 228 7.29 -8.86 -48.73
N GLN A 229 7.70 -7.80 -49.44
CA GLN A 229 8.44 -7.92 -50.70
C GLN A 229 9.80 -8.60 -50.49
N LEU A 230 10.56 -8.19 -49.47
CA LEU A 230 11.85 -8.80 -49.13
C LEU A 230 11.69 -10.30 -48.84
N VAL A 231 10.70 -10.67 -48.02
CA VAL A 231 10.42 -12.09 -47.71
C VAL A 231 10.01 -12.88 -48.94
N ALA A 232 9.21 -12.30 -49.85
CA ALA A 232 8.81 -12.97 -51.09
C ALA A 232 9.99 -13.23 -52.03
N VAL A 233 10.94 -12.29 -52.13
CA VAL A 233 12.19 -12.48 -52.88
C VAL A 233 13.03 -13.60 -52.27
N CYS A 234 13.15 -13.64 -50.94
CA CYS A 234 13.86 -14.72 -50.25
C CYS A 234 13.23 -16.09 -50.51
N GLU A 235 11.90 -16.20 -50.40
CA GLU A 235 11.20 -17.48 -50.66
C GLU A 235 11.39 -17.96 -52.11
N LYS A 236 11.34 -17.05 -53.09
CA LYS A 236 11.57 -17.41 -54.51
C LYS A 236 12.98 -17.94 -54.75
N LYS A 237 14.00 -17.30 -54.17
CA LYS A 237 15.37 -17.78 -54.26
C LYS A 237 15.63 -19.05 -53.42
N ALA A 238 14.78 -19.36 -52.44
CA ALA A 238 14.85 -20.58 -51.64
C ALA A 238 14.26 -21.81 -52.33
N GLU A 239 13.47 -21.64 -53.40
CA GLU A 239 12.84 -22.73 -54.17
C GLU A 239 13.79 -23.89 -54.53
N PRO A 240 15.04 -23.67 -54.96
CA PRO A 240 15.96 -24.76 -55.28
C PRO A 240 16.22 -25.71 -54.12
N PHE A 241 16.09 -25.26 -52.86
CA PHE A 241 16.29 -26.06 -51.65
C PHE A 241 15.03 -26.82 -51.21
N ILE A 242 13.88 -26.59 -51.84
CA ILE A 242 12.61 -27.22 -51.48
C ILE A 242 12.53 -28.61 -52.13
N GLY A 243 12.29 -29.63 -51.30
CA GLY A 243 12.05 -30.99 -51.79
C GLY A 243 13.29 -31.71 -52.33
N ILE A 244 14.49 -31.18 -52.08
CA ILE A 244 15.74 -31.92 -52.32
C ILE A 244 15.74 -33.16 -51.40
N PRO A 245 15.76 -34.39 -51.95
CA PRO A 245 16.08 -35.58 -51.16
C PRO A 245 17.54 -35.52 -50.73
N LYS A 246 17.86 -36.05 -49.55
CA LYS A 246 19.24 -36.18 -49.03
C LYS A 246 20.24 -36.47 -50.17
N LEU A 247 21.26 -35.63 -50.31
CA LEU A 247 22.39 -35.78 -51.26
C LEU A 247 22.11 -35.66 -52.77
N LYS A 248 21.02 -35.03 -53.22
CA LYS A 248 20.88 -34.75 -54.66
C LYS A 248 20.94 -33.28 -54.97
N VAL A 249 21.99 -32.87 -55.67
CA VAL A 249 22.01 -31.56 -56.34
C VAL A 249 20.86 -31.55 -57.36
N PRO A 250 20.06 -30.47 -57.44
CA PRO A 250 19.02 -30.34 -58.45
C PRO A 250 19.60 -30.60 -59.86
N LYS A 251 18.84 -31.26 -60.74
CA LYS A 251 19.29 -31.58 -62.11
C LYS A 251 19.82 -30.31 -62.80
N GLY A 252 21.11 -30.29 -63.14
CA GLY A 252 21.76 -29.21 -63.88
C GLY A 252 22.48 -28.14 -63.04
N LYS A 253 22.73 -28.36 -61.75
CA LYS A 253 23.57 -27.48 -60.90
C LYS A 253 24.76 -28.23 -60.31
N ASP A 254 25.83 -27.50 -59.99
CA ASP A 254 27.02 -28.00 -59.28
C ASP A 254 26.96 -27.70 -57.76
N GLU A 255 27.74 -28.42 -56.96
CA GLU A 255 27.83 -28.24 -55.49
C GLU A 255 28.30 -26.82 -55.12
N ASN A 256 29.27 -26.28 -55.87
CA ASN A 256 29.76 -24.91 -55.68
C ASN A 256 28.68 -23.85 -55.97
N GLU A 257 27.83 -24.10 -56.97
CA GLU A 257 26.72 -23.19 -57.29
C GLU A 257 25.66 -23.19 -56.18
N MET A 258 25.37 -24.35 -55.58
CA MET A 258 24.45 -24.45 -54.45
C MET A 258 24.99 -23.81 -53.17
N LEU A 259 26.30 -23.88 -52.92
CA LEU A 259 26.96 -23.20 -51.80
C LEU A 259 26.93 -21.67 -51.97
N SER A 260 27.20 -21.16 -53.17
CA SER A 260 27.10 -19.72 -53.46
C SER A 260 25.66 -19.22 -53.29
N LEU A 261 24.67 -19.98 -53.75
CA LEU A 261 23.25 -19.68 -53.57
C LEU A 261 22.84 -19.70 -52.10
N ALA A 262 23.40 -20.60 -51.28
CA ALA A 262 23.14 -20.65 -49.86
C ALA A 262 23.67 -19.40 -49.13
N GLN A 263 24.87 -18.95 -49.47
CA GLN A 263 25.47 -17.73 -48.90
C GLN A 263 24.65 -16.49 -49.29
N GLU A 264 24.28 -16.35 -50.57
CA GLU A 264 23.39 -15.27 -51.01
C GLU A 264 22.03 -15.30 -50.28
N LEU A 265 21.48 -16.49 -50.05
CA LEU A 265 20.20 -16.66 -49.34
C LEU A 265 20.30 -16.22 -47.88
N ASP A 266 21.39 -16.53 -47.20
CA ASP A 266 21.63 -16.11 -45.82
C ASP A 266 21.73 -14.58 -45.70
N GLU A 267 22.42 -13.91 -46.64
CA GLU A 267 22.49 -12.44 -46.70
C GLU A 267 21.10 -11.80 -46.91
N MET A 268 20.28 -12.36 -47.81
CA MET A 268 18.92 -11.87 -48.04
C MET A 268 17.99 -12.19 -46.88
N VAL A 269 18.16 -13.32 -46.20
CA VAL A 269 17.45 -13.65 -44.96
C VAL A 269 17.80 -12.62 -43.88
N GLY A 270 19.06 -12.20 -43.77
CA GLY A 270 19.49 -11.09 -42.92
C GLY A 270 18.75 -9.80 -43.27
N SER A 271 18.78 -9.40 -44.54
CA SER A 271 18.09 -8.20 -45.04
C SER A 271 16.57 -8.24 -44.81
N ALA A 272 15.94 -9.41 -44.94
CA ALA A 272 14.51 -9.59 -44.66
C ALA A 272 14.21 -9.52 -43.15
N CYS A 273 15.07 -10.07 -42.30
CA CYS A 273 14.99 -9.91 -40.84
C CYS A 273 15.09 -8.44 -40.44
N ASP A 274 16.03 -7.69 -41.02
CA ASP A 274 16.19 -6.26 -40.75
C ASP A 274 14.95 -5.47 -41.21
N GLY A 275 14.40 -5.82 -42.38
CA GLY A 275 13.14 -5.24 -42.87
C GLY A 275 11.96 -5.46 -41.94
N VAL A 276 11.78 -6.69 -41.43
CA VAL A 276 10.72 -7.02 -40.45
C VAL A 276 10.95 -6.31 -39.11
N SER A 277 12.21 -6.22 -38.67
CA SER A 277 12.59 -5.54 -37.43
C SER A 277 12.38 -4.03 -37.51
N SER A 278 12.72 -3.42 -38.65
CA SER A 278 12.45 -2.00 -38.94
C SER A 278 10.94 -1.70 -38.97
N ALA A 279 10.14 -2.56 -39.58
CA ALA A 279 8.68 -2.43 -39.57
C ALA A 279 8.11 -2.54 -38.15
N ARG A 280 8.66 -3.43 -37.32
CA ARG A 280 8.28 -3.59 -35.91
C ARG A 280 8.68 -2.36 -35.07
N SER A 281 9.87 -1.82 -35.29
CA SER A 281 10.34 -0.59 -34.63
C SER A 281 9.49 0.62 -35.02
N THR A 282 9.10 0.73 -36.28
CA THR A 282 8.17 1.78 -36.75
C THR A 282 6.83 1.68 -36.02
N LEU A 283 6.26 0.48 -35.91
CA LEU A 283 5.04 0.21 -35.15
C LEU A 283 5.17 0.45 -33.63
N SER A 284 6.36 0.31 -33.05
CA SER A 284 6.59 0.48 -31.62
C SER A 284 6.94 1.93 -31.23
N SER A 285 7.70 2.63 -32.07
CA SER A 285 8.09 4.02 -31.84
C SER A 285 6.92 4.98 -32.03
N GLN A 286 5.98 4.65 -32.94
CA GLN A 286 4.72 5.37 -33.12
C GLN A 286 3.78 5.22 -31.92
N THR A 287 3.93 4.16 -31.12
CA THR A 287 3.10 3.96 -29.93
C THR A 287 3.69 4.55 -28.65
N ALA A 288 4.97 4.94 -28.65
CA ALA A 288 5.70 5.40 -27.47
C ALA A 288 5.81 6.92 -27.33
N LYS A 289 5.41 7.69 -28.35
CA LYS A 289 5.62 9.15 -28.42
C LYS A 289 4.46 10.01 -27.95
N ILE A 290 3.38 9.42 -27.46
CA ILE A 290 2.14 10.16 -27.23
C ILE A 290 2.02 10.40 -25.73
N GLU A 291 2.38 11.60 -25.33
CA GLU A 291 2.02 12.13 -24.01
C GLU A 291 0.52 12.42 -24.04
N VAL A 292 -0.21 11.56 -23.33
CA VAL A 292 -1.66 11.62 -23.23
C VAL A 292 -2.01 11.88 -21.77
N GLU A 293 -3.00 12.74 -21.53
CA GLU A 293 -3.57 12.91 -20.20
C GLU A 293 -4.01 11.57 -19.60
N ASP A 294 -3.73 11.37 -18.31
CA ASP A 294 -4.00 10.11 -17.59
C ASP A 294 -5.45 9.65 -17.71
N ALA A 295 -6.40 10.59 -17.89
CA ALA A 295 -7.83 10.31 -18.00
C ALA A 295 -8.22 9.49 -19.25
N ILE A 296 -7.50 9.60 -20.37
CA ILE A 296 -7.80 8.90 -21.64
C ILE A 296 -6.73 7.88 -22.02
N LYS A 297 -5.65 7.75 -21.23
CA LYS A 297 -4.51 6.88 -21.50
C LYS A 297 -4.90 5.43 -21.79
N GLN A 298 -5.77 4.85 -20.95
CA GLN A 298 -6.25 3.47 -21.13
C GLN A 298 -7.06 3.28 -22.43
N ASP A 299 -7.91 4.25 -22.77
CA ASP A 299 -8.74 4.19 -23.98
C ASP A 299 -7.87 4.33 -25.25
N VAL A 300 -6.84 5.17 -25.19
CA VAL A 300 -5.84 5.32 -26.26
C VAL A 300 -5.00 4.06 -26.43
N GLU A 301 -4.51 3.48 -25.33
CA GLU A 301 -3.76 2.21 -25.36
C GLU A 301 -4.58 1.09 -26.00
N GLN A 302 -5.86 0.96 -25.64
CA GLN A 302 -6.75 -0.03 -26.21
C GLN A 302 -7.00 0.20 -27.71
N TYR A 303 -7.24 1.45 -28.12
CA TYR A 303 -7.41 1.79 -29.53
C TYR A 303 -6.16 1.44 -30.36
N VAL A 304 -4.99 1.81 -29.88
CA VAL A 304 -3.69 1.49 -30.51
C VAL A 304 -3.48 -0.02 -30.62
N GLN A 305 -3.82 -0.78 -29.58
CA GLN A 305 -3.71 -2.23 -29.62
C GLN A 305 -4.59 -2.81 -30.72
N ASP A 306 -5.84 -2.37 -30.86
CA ASP A 306 -6.76 -2.87 -31.87
C ASP A 306 -6.29 -2.56 -33.30
N GLN A 307 -5.81 -1.34 -33.56
CA GLN A 307 -5.28 -0.96 -34.88
C GLN A 307 -3.99 -1.71 -35.24
N THR A 308 -3.09 -1.91 -34.27
CA THR A 308 -1.79 -2.55 -34.51
C THR A 308 -1.84 -4.08 -34.49
N LYS A 309 -2.89 -4.70 -33.91
CA LYS A 309 -3.01 -6.16 -33.75
C LYS A 309 -2.88 -6.92 -35.06
N ARG A 310 -3.58 -6.50 -36.11
CA ARG A 310 -3.51 -7.16 -37.43
C ARG A 310 -2.12 -7.07 -38.05
N LEU A 311 -1.46 -5.93 -37.90
CA LEU A 311 -0.10 -5.71 -38.42
C LEU A 311 0.92 -6.56 -37.66
N LYS A 312 0.83 -6.62 -36.33
CA LYS A 312 1.67 -7.49 -35.48
C LYS A 312 1.53 -8.97 -35.84
N ILE A 313 0.31 -9.44 -36.07
CA ILE A 313 0.06 -10.83 -36.51
C ILE A 313 0.73 -11.10 -37.86
N ARG A 314 0.61 -10.18 -38.83
CA ARG A 314 1.25 -10.31 -40.14
C ARG A 314 2.78 -10.32 -40.05
N LEU A 315 3.38 -9.46 -39.22
CA LEU A 315 4.83 -9.48 -38.98
C LEU A 315 5.28 -10.82 -38.38
N GLY A 316 4.54 -11.37 -37.42
CA GLY A 316 4.82 -12.71 -36.87
C GLY A 316 4.69 -13.84 -37.90
N GLN A 317 3.80 -13.71 -38.88
CA GLN A 317 3.74 -14.65 -40.01
C GLN A 317 4.97 -14.55 -40.91
N LEU A 318 5.49 -13.34 -41.15
CA LEU A 318 6.74 -13.14 -41.89
C LEU A 318 7.95 -13.76 -41.17
N ASP A 319 8.04 -13.61 -39.85
CA ASP A 319 9.11 -14.25 -39.06
C ASP A 319 9.11 -15.78 -39.21
N ARG A 320 7.91 -16.40 -39.22
CA ARG A 320 7.78 -17.83 -39.46
C ARG A 320 8.23 -18.20 -40.87
N ARG A 321 7.91 -17.38 -41.87
CA ARG A 321 8.33 -17.59 -43.27
C ARG A 321 9.85 -17.50 -43.42
N ILE A 322 10.47 -16.47 -42.84
CA ILE A 322 11.93 -16.31 -42.82
C ILE A 322 12.60 -17.48 -42.12
N SER A 323 12.08 -17.90 -40.97
CA SER A 323 12.60 -19.07 -40.24
C SER A 323 12.54 -20.35 -41.08
N ARG A 324 11.48 -20.56 -41.89
CA ARG A 324 11.42 -21.70 -42.81
C ARG A 324 12.54 -21.65 -43.84
N VAL A 325 12.77 -20.48 -44.45
CA VAL A 325 13.84 -20.30 -45.45
C VAL A 325 15.22 -20.54 -44.83
N ARG A 326 15.49 -19.96 -43.65
CA ARG A 326 16.72 -20.19 -42.89
C ARG A 326 16.94 -21.67 -42.57
N ASN A 327 15.88 -22.38 -42.18
CA ASN A 327 15.96 -23.81 -41.86
C ASN A 327 16.27 -24.66 -43.11
N LEU A 328 15.76 -24.29 -44.29
CA LEU A 328 16.08 -25.00 -45.54
C LEU A 328 17.58 -24.92 -45.85
N VAL A 329 18.18 -23.73 -45.72
CA VAL A 329 19.63 -23.53 -45.93
C VAL A 329 20.44 -24.26 -44.88
N SER A 330 20.08 -24.11 -43.61
CA SER A 330 20.77 -24.77 -42.51
C SER A 330 20.71 -26.30 -42.62
N ASN A 331 19.57 -26.85 -43.03
CA ASN A 331 19.43 -28.30 -43.23
C ASN A 331 20.30 -28.77 -44.40
N TYR A 332 20.34 -28.03 -45.52
CA TYR A 332 21.22 -28.37 -46.64
C TYR A 332 22.70 -28.35 -46.25
N GLN A 333 23.15 -27.30 -45.56
CA GLN A 333 24.53 -27.19 -45.04
C GLN A 333 24.86 -28.33 -44.07
N LYS A 334 23.92 -28.67 -43.16
CA LYS A 334 24.07 -29.81 -42.23
C LYS A 334 24.15 -31.14 -42.95
N ASP A 335 23.31 -31.37 -43.96
CA ASP A 335 23.36 -32.59 -44.76
C ASP A 335 24.72 -32.72 -45.44
N LEU A 336 25.21 -31.65 -46.08
CA LEU A 336 26.53 -31.62 -46.70
C LEU A 336 27.67 -31.90 -45.72
N GLN A 337 27.60 -31.32 -44.52
CA GLN A 337 28.58 -31.57 -43.46
C GLN A 337 28.48 -33.00 -42.92
N ASN A 338 27.27 -33.54 -42.77
CA ASN A 338 27.04 -34.92 -42.35
C ASN A 338 27.65 -35.91 -43.34
N ASP A 339 27.65 -35.61 -44.63
CA ASP A 339 28.23 -36.47 -45.66
C ASP A 339 29.75 -36.45 -45.64
N LYS A 340 30.35 -35.27 -45.52
CA LYS A 340 31.80 -35.11 -45.28
C LYS A 340 32.22 -35.86 -44.01
N ASN A 341 31.46 -35.68 -42.94
CA ASN A 341 31.65 -36.40 -41.68
C ASN A 341 31.50 -37.92 -41.87
N ALA A 342 30.54 -38.40 -42.66
CA ALA A 342 30.34 -39.82 -42.93
C ALA A 342 31.48 -40.45 -43.75
N GLU A 343 32.11 -39.68 -44.64
CA GLU A 343 33.30 -40.09 -45.39
C GLU A 343 34.52 -40.18 -44.48
N ILE A 344 34.77 -39.14 -43.67
CA ILE A 344 35.82 -39.13 -42.64
C ILE A 344 35.64 -40.30 -41.66
N ILE A 345 34.41 -40.57 -41.22
CA ILE A 345 34.09 -41.71 -40.35
C ILE A 345 34.41 -43.05 -41.04
N ARG A 346 34.12 -43.18 -42.34
CA ARG A 346 34.43 -44.40 -43.11
C ARG A 346 35.93 -44.70 -43.10
N ASP A 347 36.75 -43.67 -43.27
CA ASP A 347 38.21 -43.77 -43.35
C ASP A 347 38.87 -43.96 -41.98
N LEU A 348 38.33 -43.31 -40.95
CA LEU A 348 38.86 -43.38 -39.58
C LEU A 348 38.38 -44.61 -38.80
N LYS A 349 37.29 -45.28 -39.23
CA LYS A 349 36.72 -46.44 -38.53
C LYS A 349 37.71 -47.59 -38.38
N ALA A 350 38.47 -47.91 -39.42
CA ALA A 350 39.47 -48.98 -39.37
C ALA A 350 40.64 -48.59 -38.44
N LYS A 351 41.16 -47.38 -38.59
CA LYS A 351 42.26 -46.85 -37.77
C LYS A 351 41.91 -46.79 -36.29
N ALA A 352 40.68 -46.40 -35.95
CA ALA A 352 40.24 -46.33 -34.57
C ALA A 352 40.07 -47.71 -33.92
N LEU A 353 39.72 -48.75 -34.69
CA LEU A 353 39.61 -50.12 -34.18
C LEU A 353 40.99 -50.75 -33.94
N ASP A 354 41.96 -50.49 -34.83
CA ASP A 354 43.33 -51.04 -34.71
C ASP A 354 44.12 -50.42 -33.54
N LEU A 355 43.77 -49.20 -33.12
CA LEU A 355 44.43 -48.46 -32.03
C LEU A 355 43.92 -48.84 -30.62
N ILE A 356 42.86 -49.64 -30.50
CA ILE A 356 42.26 -49.99 -29.21
C ILE A 356 42.91 -51.26 -28.67
N GLU A 357 43.73 -51.11 -27.62
CA GLU A 357 44.19 -52.25 -26.81
C GLU A 357 43.09 -52.67 -25.83
N GLU A 358 42.39 -53.77 -26.14
CA GLU A 358 41.21 -54.24 -25.39
C GLU A 358 41.49 -54.52 -23.90
N SER A 359 42.68 -55.03 -23.57
CA SER A 359 43.08 -55.33 -22.20
C SER A 359 43.21 -54.09 -21.32
N LYS A 360 43.83 -53.02 -21.83
CA LYS A 360 43.97 -51.73 -21.14
C LYS A 360 42.62 -51.04 -20.96
N LEU A 361 41.72 -51.20 -21.93
CA LEU A 361 40.39 -50.61 -21.88
C LEU A 361 39.49 -51.28 -20.83
N GLU A 362 39.54 -52.61 -20.71
CA GLU A 362 38.79 -53.35 -19.69
C GLU A 362 39.28 -53.02 -18.26
N GLU A 363 40.59 -52.90 -18.04
CA GLU A 363 41.16 -52.49 -16.76
C GLU A 363 40.62 -51.12 -16.32
N ARG A 364 40.60 -50.15 -17.23
CA ARG A 364 40.13 -48.79 -16.99
C ARG A 364 38.62 -48.70 -16.77
N VAL A 365 37.85 -49.56 -17.42
CA VAL A 365 36.40 -49.70 -17.15
C VAL A 365 36.14 -50.22 -15.74
N GLU A 366 36.94 -51.17 -15.25
CA GLU A 366 36.81 -51.66 -13.88
C GLU A 366 37.28 -50.61 -12.85
N GLU A 367 38.32 -49.81 -13.14
CA GLU A 367 38.70 -48.65 -12.33
C GLU A 367 37.59 -47.61 -12.23
N ALA A 368 36.92 -47.30 -13.34
CA ALA A 368 35.77 -46.40 -13.38
C ALA A 368 34.57 -46.99 -12.60
N SER A 369 34.31 -48.29 -12.75
CA SER A 369 33.26 -49.00 -12.01
C SER A 369 33.48 -48.97 -10.49
N ALA A 370 34.72 -49.16 -10.05
CA ALA A 370 35.12 -49.06 -8.65
C ALA A 370 34.91 -47.63 -8.10
N ALA A 371 35.27 -46.60 -8.87
CA ALA A 371 35.07 -45.21 -8.48
C ALA A 371 33.58 -44.83 -8.39
N VAL A 372 32.75 -45.26 -9.34
CA VAL A 372 31.30 -45.05 -9.27
C VAL A 372 30.69 -45.74 -8.04
N LYS A 373 31.17 -46.95 -7.69
CA LYS A 373 30.72 -47.65 -6.48
C LYS A 373 31.12 -46.93 -5.19
N ASP A 374 32.30 -46.33 -5.15
CA ASP A 374 32.74 -45.52 -4.00
C ASP A 374 31.90 -44.23 -3.85
N ALA A 375 31.56 -43.57 -4.96
CA ALA A 375 30.64 -42.44 -4.97
C ALA A 375 29.22 -42.83 -4.54
N GLU A 376 28.71 -43.99 -4.96
CA GLU A 376 27.43 -44.54 -4.49
C GLU A 376 27.42 -44.80 -2.98
N GLY A 377 28.48 -45.40 -2.44
CA GLY A 377 28.62 -45.60 -0.99
C GLY A 377 28.59 -44.29 -0.20
N GLN A 378 29.12 -43.20 -0.77
CA GLN A 378 29.00 -41.88 -0.16
C GLN A 378 27.59 -41.29 -0.30
N SER A 379 26.92 -41.50 -1.43
CA SER A 379 25.55 -41.04 -1.65
C SER A 379 24.54 -41.68 -0.69
N GLU A 380 24.78 -42.93 -0.27
CA GLU A 380 23.93 -43.62 0.71
C GLU A 380 23.98 -42.96 2.09
N LYS A 381 25.14 -42.44 2.50
CA LYS A 381 25.29 -41.72 3.77
C LYS A 381 24.47 -40.44 3.79
N ILE A 382 24.27 -39.80 2.65
CA ILE A 382 23.54 -38.53 2.50
C ILE A 382 22.07 -38.77 2.15
N ARG A 383 21.62 -40.03 2.09
CA ARG A 383 20.24 -40.38 1.73
C ARG A 383 19.20 -39.85 2.72
N ALA A 384 19.59 -39.70 3.99
CA ALA A 384 18.81 -39.04 5.04
C ALA A 384 19.00 -37.51 5.07
N MET A 385 19.12 -36.87 3.90
CA MET A 385 19.44 -35.45 3.74
C MET A 385 18.46 -34.51 4.46
N ASP A 386 17.19 -34.89 4.61
CA ASP A 386 16.19 -34.05 5.27
C ASP A 386 16.47 -33.91 6.78
N SER A 387 16.89 -34.97 7.46
CA SER A 387 17.09 -35.01 8.91
C SER A 387 18.52 -34.73 9.38
N MET A 388 19.50 -34.68 8.46
CA MET A 388 20.91 -34.47 8.79
C MET A 388 21.22 -33.02 9.21
N PRO A 389 22.13 -32.77 10.16
CA PRO A 389 22.64 -31.44 10.45
C PRO A 389 23.27 -30.77 9.21
N GLU A 390 23.12 -29.44 9.10
CA GLU A 390 23.65 -28.65 7.99
C GLU A 390 25.17 -28.83 7.74
N PRO A 391 26.06 -28.78 8.75
CA PRO A 391 27.50 -28.95 8.51
C PRO A 391 27.86 -30.35 8.01
N GLU A 392 27.26 -31.39 8.60
CA GLU A 392 27.44 -32.78 8.17
C GLU A 392 26.93 -32.99 6.73
N MET A 393 25.84 -32.34 6.36
CA MET A 393 25.26 -32.41 5.02
C MET A 393 26.14 -31.68 4.00
N LYS A 394 26.71 -30.51 4.36
CA LYS A 394 27.64 -29.77 3.50
C LYS A 394 28.91 -30.57 3.24
N GLU A 395 29.51 -31.12 4.30
CA GLU A 395 30.71 -31.96 4.19
C GLU A 395 30.42 -33.23 3.39
N GLY A 396 29.29 -33.88 3.66
CA GLY A 396 28.85 -35.06 2.92
C GLY A 396 28.69 -34.78 1.43
N LEU A 397 28.02 -33.68 1.05
CA LEU A 397 27.84 -33.28 -0.35
C LEU A 397 29.16 -32.93 -1.03
N GLN A 398 30.10 -32.30 -0.34
CA GLN A 398 31.43 -32.04 -0.88
C GLN A 398 32.17 -33.35 -1.15
N GLN A 399 32.19 -34.27 -0.19
CA GLN A 399 32.81 -35.59 -0.36
C GLN A 399 32.15 -36.40 -1.49
N LEU A 400 30.83 -36.25 -1.69
CA LEU A 400 30.12 -36.88 -2.80
C LEU A 400 30.49 -36.24 -4.14
N GLU A 401 30.60 -34.91 -4.21
CA GLU A 401 31.04 -34.19 -5.41
C GLU A 401 32.47 -34.58 -5.80
N ASP A 402 33.40 -34.61 -4.85
CA ASP A 402 34.80 -34.98 -5.10
C ASP A 402 34.90 -36.41 -5.65
N LYS A 403 34.15 -37.36 -5.06
CA LYS A 403 34.08 -38.74 -5.55
C LYS A 403 33.35 -38.86 -6.89
N TYR A 404 32.33 -38.06 -7.11
CA TYR A 404 31.62 -38.00 -8.39
C TYR A 404 32.55 -37.50 -9.51
N GLN A 405 33.31 -36.44 -9.27
CA GLN A 405 34.27 -35.91 -10.23
C GLN A 405 35.38 -36.92 -10.52
N ALA A 406 35.95 -37.56 -9.49
CA ALA A 406 36.94 -38.63 -9.69
C ALA A 406 36.38 -39.81 -10.51
N ALA A 407 35.11 -40.20 -10.29
CA ALA A 407 34.45 -41.23 -11.08
C ALA A 407 34.16 -40.77 -12.52
N ARG A 408 33.82 -39.49 -12.70
CA ARG A 408 33.57 -38.88 -14.01
C ARG A 408 34.84 -38.78 -14.84
N GLU A 409 35.93 -38.30 -14.26
CA GLU A 409 37.25 -38.24 -14.90
C GLU A 409 37.71 -39.62 -15.38
N LYS A 410 37.54 -40.67 -14.57
CA LYS A 410 37.87 -42.04 -14.98
C LYS A 410 36.98 -42.54 -16.13
N LEU A 411 35.70 -42.19 -16.13
CA LEU A 411 34.81 -42.52 -17.24
C LEU A 411 35.17 -41.74 -18.53
N ASP A 412 35.56 -40.48 -18.38
CA ASP A 412 35.99 -39.63 -19.49
C ASP A 412 37.32 -40.14 -20.07
N GLN A 413 38.26 -40.63 -19.24
CA GLN A 413 39.47 -41.32 -19.69
C GLN A 413 39.13 -42.58 -20.50
N VAL A 414 38.18 -43.40 -20.04
CA VAL A 414 37.69 -44.57 -20.81
C VAL A 414 37.07 -44.15 -22.14
N THR A 415 36.35 -43.03 -22.16
CA THR A 415 35.73 -42.48 -23.36
C THR A 415 36.78 -41.92 -24.35
N GLU A 416 37.85 -41.32 -23.84
CA GLU A 416 38.99 -40.85 -24.63
C GLU A 416 39.77 -42.03 -25.25
N MET A 417 39.99 -43.11 -24.49
CA MET A 417 40.61 -44.33 -25.01
C MET A 417 39.77 -45.06 -26.07
N LEU A 418 38.44 -44.91 -26.02
CA LEU A 418 37.54 -45.40 -27.07
C LEU A 418 37.60 -44.56 -28.36
N CYS A 419 38.16 -43.35 -28.29
CA CYS A 419 38.34 -42.46 -29.44
C CYS A 419 39.78 -41.92 -29.49
N PRO A 420 40.76 -42.76 -29.84
CA PRO A 420 42.17 -42.37 -29.86
C PRO A 420 42.51 -41.32 -30.94
N VAL A 421 41.59 -41.04 -31.86
CA VAL A 421 41.78 -40.03 -32.90
C VAL A 421 41.54 -38.64 -32.31
N LYS A 422 42.64 -37.97 -31.96
CA LYS A 422 42.68 -36.53 -31.70
C LYS A 422 42.74 -35.82 -33.07
N ASP A 423 42.12 -34.65 -33.19
CA ASP A 423 41.97 -33.86 -34.43
C ASP A 423 40.79 -34.23 -35.34
N VAL A 424 39.60 -34.44 -34.75
CA VAL A 424 38.33 -34.59 -35.50
C VAL A 424 37.22 -33.79 -34.83
N ASP A 425 36.28 -33.29 -35.64
CA ASP A 425 35.06 -32.62 -35.19
C ASP A 425 34.32 -33.44 -34.12
N ASP A 426 33.72 -32.76 -33.13
CA ASP A 426 33.06 -33.40 -31.99
C ASP A 426 31.92 -34.34 -32.43
N ASP A 427 31.17 -33.98 -33.47
CA ASP A 427 30.09 -34.82 -34.03
C ASP A 427 30.62 -36.11 -34.67
N VAL A 428 31.78 -36.02 -35.33
CA VAL A 428 32.49 -37.18 -35.89
C VAL A 428 32.97 -38.08 -34.76
N ARG A 429 33.56 -37.49 -33.72
CA ARG A 429 34.06 -38.19 -32.52
C ARG A 429 32.95 -38.98 -31.83
N VAL A 430 31.80 -38.36 -31.57
CA VAL A 430 30.63 -39.01 -30.94
C VAL A 430 30.10 -40.17 -31.78
N THR A 431 30.06 -40.00 -33.10
CA THR A 431 29.55 -41.03 -34.02
C THR A 431 30.54 -42.20 -34.15
N LEU A 432 31.84 -41.92 -34.16
CA LEU A 432 32.92 -42.91 -34.12
C LEU A 432 32.85 -43.75 -32.83
N CYS A 433 32.72 -43.08 -31.67
CA CYS A 433 32.52 -43.74 -30.36
C CYS A 433 31.31 -44.69 -30.38
N LYS A 434 30.16 -44.26 -30.90
CA LYS A 434 28.96 -45.11 -31.03
C LYS A 434 29.22 -46.34 -31.88
N HIS A 435 29.99 -46.20 -32.96
CA HIS A 435 30.34 -47.28 -33.87
C HIS A 435 31.29 -48.29 -33.22
N VAL A 436 32.35 -47.82 -32.55
CA VAL A 436 33.27 -48.66 -31.77
C VAL A 436 32.51 -49.43 -30.69
N LEU A 437 31.65 -48.75 -29.93
CA LEU A 437 30.79 -49.35 -28.90
C LEU A 437 29.76 -50.33 -29.47
N SER A 438 29.31 -50.15 -30.72
CA SER A 438 28.37 -51.09 -31.36
C SER A 438 29.01 -52.45 -31.67
N GLN A 439 30.32 -52.48 -31.92
CA GLN A 439 31.07 -53.73 -32.13
C GLN A 439 31.48 -54.39 -30.80
N LYS A 440 31.56 -53.61 -29.71
CA LYS A 440 31.87 -54.06 -28.36
C LYS A 440 30.65 -53.95 -27.43
N SER A 441 29.63 -54.77 -27.70
CA SER A 441 28.32 -54.73 -27.03
C SER A 441 28.39 -54.90 -25.50
N SER A 442 29.34 -55.69 -24.99
CA SER A 442 29.60 -55.87 -23.55
C SER A 442 30.07 -54.57 -22.88
N LEU A 443 31.06 -53.90 -23.46
CA LEU A 443 31.59 -52.61 -22.99
C LEU A 443 30.56 -51.50 -23.08
N LYS A 444 29.80 -51.46 -24.19
CA LYS A 444 28.68 -50.52 -24.35
C LYS A 444 27.66 -50.65 -23.23
N THR A 445 27.29 -51.88 -22.88
CA THR A 445 26.31 -52.13 -21.80
C THR A 445 26.86 -51.70 -20.45
N LYS A 446 28.14 -52.00 -20.16
CA LYS A 446 28.82 -51.58 -18.92
C LYS A 446 28.89 -50.06 -18.81
N LEU A 447 29.33 -49.35 -19.85
CA LEU A 447 29.45 -47.89 -19.84
C LEU A 447 28.10 -47.19 -19.68
N LEU A 448 27.08 -47.65 -20.40
CA LEU A 448 25.73 -47.09 -20.31
C LEU A 448 25.15 -47.29 -18.90
N PHE A 449 25.48 -48.41 -18.24
CA PHE A 449 25.13 -48.65 -16.85
C PHE A 449 25.88 -47.70 -15.88
N LEU A 450 27.18 -47.46 -16.10
CA LEU A 450 27.97 -46.52 -15.31
C LEU A 450 27.49 -45.07 -15.48
N GLU A 451 27.18 -44.65 -16.71
CA GLU A 451 26.61 -43.33 -17.01
C GLU A 451 25.25 -43.15 -16.33
N GLN A 452 24.38 -44.16 -16.37
CA GLN A 452 23.10 -44.11 -15.66
C GLN A 452 23.29 -43.99 -14.14
N ARG A 453 24.28 -44.68 -13.56
CA ARG A 453 24.61 -44.59 -12.13
C ARG A 453 25.15 -43.20 -11.77
N LEU A 454 26.08 -42.65 -12.54
CA LEU A 454 26.54 -41.27 -12.38
C LEU A 454 25.40 -40.26 -12.50
N LYS A 455 24.49 -40.44 -13.45
CA LYS A 455 23.30 -39.58 -13.58
C LYS A 455 22.40 -39.63 -12.35
N ARG A 456 22.25 -40.80 -11.72
CA ARG A 456 21.53 -40.92 -10.43
C ARG A 456 22.26 -40.17 -9.32
N LEU A 457 23.58 -40.29 -9.23
CA LEU A 457 24.40 -39.57 -8.25
C LEU A 457 24.28 -38.06 -8.42
N GLN A 458 24.35 -37.56 -9.66
CA GLN A 458 24.12 -36.16 -9.98
C GLN A 458 22.74 -35.69 -9.47
N GLY A 459 21.69 -36.48 -9.69
CA GLY A 459 20.36 -36.17 -9.17
C GLY A 459 20.28 -36.16 -7.63
N VAL A 460 21.09 -36.96 -6.93
CA VAL A 460 21.19 -36.90 -5.46
C VAL A 460 21.91 -35.62 -5.02
N MET A 461 23.00 -35.23 -5.70
CA MET A 461 23.72 -33.98 -5.42
C MET A 461 22.84 -32.75 -5.65
N GLU A 462 22.09 -32.70 -6.75
CA GLU A 462 21.16 -31.60 -7.06
C GLU A 462 20.06 -31.48 -5.99
N LYS A 463 19.45 -32.60 -5.58
CA LYS A 463 18.48 -32.62 -4.48
C LYS A 463 19.10 -32.17 -3.16
N GLY A 464 20.30 -32.65 -2.84
CA GLY A 464 21.04 -32.25 -1.65
C GLY A 464 21.32 -30.75 -1.61
N ARG A 465 21.80 -30.16 -2.72
CA ARG A 465 22.01 -28.71 -2.84
C ARG A 465 20.72 -27.91 -2.63
N LEU A 466 19.59 -28.41 -3.14
CA LEU A 466 18.29 -27.75 -2.96
C LEU A 466 17.82 -27.80 -1.50
N VAL A 467 18.00 -28.94 -0.82
CA VAL A 467 17.69 -29.07 0.62
C VAL A 467 18.62 -28.21 1.46
N MET A 468 19.92 -28.13 1.13
CA MET A 468 20.87 -27.22 1.79
C MET A 468 20.43 -25.76 1.67
N LYS A 469 20.12 -25.30 0.46
CA LYS A 469 19.63 -23.95 0.23
C LYS A 469 18.35 -23.64 1.01
N LYS A 470 17.45 -24.63 1.13
CA LYS A 470 16.23 -24.50 1.95
C LYS A 470 16.55 -24.41 3.45
N LYS A 471 17.52 -25.19 3.94
CA LYS A 471 17.98 -25.14 5.34
C LYS A 471 18.66 -23.81 5.65
N GLU A 472 19.56 -23.34 4.80
CA GLU A 472 20.20 -22.01 4.91
C GLU A 472 19.16 -20.88 4.91
N LEU A 473 18.17 -20.94 4.01
CA LEU A 473 17.09 -19.95 3.97
C LEU A 473 16.24 -19.99 5.24
N ASN A 474 15.93 -21.17 5.77
CA ASN A 474 15.19 -21.31 7.02
C ASN A 474 16.01 -20.84 8.23
N ARG A 475 17.33 -21.07 8.24
CA ARG A 475 18.25 -20.60 9.29
C ARG A 475 18.33 -19.08 9.31
N THR A 476 18.66 -18.48 8.17
CA THR A 476 18.68 -17.01 8.00
C THR A 476 17.33 -16.38 8.32
N HIS A 477 16.22 -17.04 7.94
CA HIS A 477 14.88 -16.60 8.32
C HIS A 477 14.66 -16.66 9.85
N GLY A 478 15.07 -17.75 10.51
CA GLY A 478 15.00 -17.87 11.96
C GLY A 478 15.81 -16.79 12.69
N ILE A 479 17.02 -16.50 12.21
CA ILE A 479 17.88 -15.44 12.74
C ILE A 479 17.21 -14.07 12.56
N HIS A 480 16.70 -13.78 11.37
CA HIS A 480 15.98 -12.54 11.09
C HIS A 480 14.76 -12.37 12.03
N VAL A 481 13.97 -13.43 12.25
CA VAL A 481 12.85 -13.39 13.22
C VAL A 481 13.34 -13.09 14.65
N LYS A 482 14.49 -13.62 15.06
CA LYS A 482 15.08 -13.28 16.37
C LYS A 482 15.55 -11.82 16.41
N ALA A 483 16.17 -11.31 15.35
CA ALA A 483 16.60 -9.90 15.25
C ALA A 483 15.40 -8.94 15.31
N LEU A 484 14.29 -9.26 14.64
CA LEU A 484 13.06 -8.46 14.73
C LEU A 484 12.50 -8.39 16.15
N LYS A 485 12.66 -9.44 16.98
CA LYS A 485 12.25 -9.37 18.40
C LYS A 485 13.11 -8.39 19.21
N VAL A 486 14.38 -8.25 18.88
CA VAL A 486 15.24 -7.21 19.49
C VAL A 486 14.76 -5.82 19.05
N MET A 487 14.38 -5.67 17.77
CA MET A 487 13.79 -4.42 17.27
C MET A 487 12.44 -4.10 17.90
N ASP A 488 11.60 -5.10 18.19
CA ASP A 488 10.35 -4.90 18.92
C ASP A 488 10.64 -4.34 20.32
N LEU A 489 11.62 -4.92 21.03
CA LEU A 489 12.05 -4.41 22.34
C LEU A 489 12.54 -2.96 22.27
N PHE A 490 13.33 -2.63 21.24
CA PHE A 490 13.80 -1.27 20.99
C PHE A 490 12.63 -0.27 20.82
N ARG A 491 11.55 -0.70 20.17
CA ARG A 491 10.37 0.13 19.86
C ARG A 491 9.33 0.20 21.00
N GLU A 492 9.40 -0.69 21.99
CA GLU A 492 8.46 -0.74 23.13
C GLU A 492 8.82 0.21 24.30
N ASP A 493 9.87 1.04 24.15
CA ASP A 493 10.39 2.01 25.13
C ASP A 493 10.49 1.48 26.59
N GLN A 494 11.20 0.36 26.77
CA GLN A 494 11.60 -0.07 28.12
C GLN A 494 12.71 0.82 28.73
N SER A 495 13.27 1.75 27.96
CA SER A 495 14.40 2.59 28.35
C SER A 495 14.01 3.96 28.94
N GLY A 496 12.76 4.39 28.76
CA GLY A 496 12.31 5.73 29.13
C GLY A 496 12.97 6.85 28.30
N LYS A 497 13.52 6.51 27.12
CA LYS A 497 14.23 7.45 26.24
C LYS A 497 13.31 8.06 25.18
N GLY A 498 12.01 7.72 25.14
CA GLY A 498 11.06 8.29 24.19
C GLY A 498 11.27 7.83 22.75
N LEU A 499 11.70 6.57 22.58
CA LEU A 499 12.00 5.96 21.27
C LEU A 499 10.75 5.34 20.61
N GLU A 500 9.56 5.59 21.17
CA GLU A 500 8.29 5.13 20.62
C GLU A 500 7.97 5.85 19.30
N GLY A 501 7.49 5.11 18.29
CA GLY A 501 6.98 5.70 17.06
C GLY A 501 8.05 6.19 16.07
N LEU A 502 9.33 5.89 16.30
CA LEU A 502 10.42 6.25 15.39
C LEU A 502 10.24 5.63 14.01
N ILE A 503 10.43 6.46 12.98
CA ILE A 503 10.38 6.03 11.58
C ILE A 503 11.69 5.36 11.17
N SER A 504 11.66 4.63 10.06
CA SER A 504 12.83 3.95 9.48
C SER A 504 14.13 4.75 9.47
N GLN A 505 14.03 6.03 9.08
CA GLN A 505 15.17 6.94 8.96
C GLN A 505 15.80 7.26 10.32
N ASP A 506 15.00 7.40 11.37
CA ASP A 506 15.50 7.70 12.71
C ASP A 506 16.21 6.49 13.31
N VAL A 507 15.65 5.29 13.10
CA VAL A 507 16.30 4.03 13.53
C VAL A 507 17.64 3.86 12.82
N PHE A 508 17.69 4.14 11.52
CA PHE A 508 18.95 4.11 10.77
C PHE A 508 19.97 5.11 11.31
N ALA A 509 19.56 6.34 11.59
CA ALA A 509 20.44 7.37 12.13
C ALA A 509 20.96 7.05 13.55
N ILE A 510 20.26 6.20 14.31
CA ILE A 510 20.73 5.69 15.61
C ILE A 510 21.75 4.58 15.43
N MET A 511 21.58 3.74 14.39
CA MET A 511 22.51 2.66 14.07
C MET A 511 23.79 3.17 13.40
N ASP A 512 23.70 4.20 12.56
CA ASP A 512 24.81 4.86 11.88
C ASP A 512 25.51 5.85 12.83
N ALA A 513 26.32 5.31 13.75
CA ALA A 513 26.96 6.08 14.82
C ALA A 513 28.02 7.07 14.30
N ASP A 514 28.73 6.72 13.22
CA ASP A 514 29.77 7.54 12.59
C ASP A 514 29.22 8.48 11.50
N LYS A 515 27.95 8.32 11.11
CA LYS A 515 27.19 9.18 10.18
C LYS A 515 27.76 9.15 8.77
N ASP A 516 28.29 8.01 8.36
CA ASP A 516 28.82 7.82 7.00
C ASP A 516 27.72 7.48 5.97
N GLY A 517 26.48 7.28 6.43
CA GLY A 517 25.32 6.93 5.62
C GLY A 517 25.19 5.42 5.35
N LEU A 518 26.02 4.60 5.99
CA LEU A 518 26.02 3.14 5.93
C LEU A 518 26.12 2.58 7.36
N VAL A 519 25.46 1.44 7.62
CA VAL A 519 25.66 0.75 8.90
C VAL A 519 26.75 -0.29 8.72
N GLY A 520 27.90 -0.07 9.38
CA GLY A 520 29.01 -1.01 9.44
C GLY A 520 28.72 -2.23 10.31
N LYS A 521 29.57 -3.26 10.22
CA LYS A 521 29.42 -4.51 10.99
C LYS A 521 29.52 -4.26 12.51
N ASP A 522 30.47 -3.42 12.92
CA ASP A 522 30.68 -3.09 14.32
C ASP A 522 29.54 -2.21 14.87
N ASP A 523 29.00 -1.29 14.08
CA ASP A 523 27.86 -0.45 14.47
C ASP A 523 26.58 -1.29 14.60
N PHE A 524 26.33 -2.17 13.62
CA PHE A 524 25.23 -3.13 13.66
C PHE A 524 25.31 -3.98 14.93
N ARG A 525 26.48 -4.56 15.21
CA ARG A 525 26.70 -5.38 16.40
C ARG A 525 26.53 -4.60 17.70
N SER A 526 27.07 -3.39 17.77
CA SER A 526 27.01 -2.54 18.96
C SER A 526 25.57 -2.15 19.29
N PHE A 527 24.81 -1.74 18.28
CA PHE A 527 23.38 -1.43 18.41
C PHE A 527 22.59 -2.61 18.97
N PHE A 528 22.69 -3.80 18.35
CA PHE A 528 21.96 -4.97 18.84
C PHE A 528 22.38 -5.38 20.25
N THR A 529 23.67 -5.27 20.58
CA THR A 529 24.18 -5.60 21.92
C THR A 529 23.59 -4.64 22.98
N GLU A 530 23.61 -3.33 22.72
CA GLU A 530 23.05 -2.32 23.63
C GLU A 530 21.56 -2.58 23.88
N VAL A 531 20.78 -2.88 22.82
CA VAL A 531 19.35 -3.17 22.96
C VAL A 531 19.10 -4.49 23.68
N MET A 532 19.84 -5.55 23.36
CA MET A 532 19.72 -6.85 24.02
C MET A 532 20.04 -6.76 25.52
N ASP A 533 20.92 -5.83 25.91
CA ASP A 533 21.28 -5.65 27.32
C ASP A 533 20.16 -5.07 28.17
N LEU A 534 19.19 -4.37 27.56
CA LEU A 534 18.00 -3.86 28.24
C LEU A 534 17.00 -4.96 28.64
N ALA A 535 17.12 -6.15 28.06
CA ALA A 535 16.17 -7.24 28.26
C ALA A 535 16.50 -8.12 29.47
N ASP A 536 15.46 -8.74 30.04
CA ASP A 536 15.60 -9.73 31.09
C ASP A 536 16.22 -11.06 30.60
N ASP A 537 16.73 -11.87 31.54
CA ASP A 537 17.40 -13.16 31.23
C ASP A 537 16.48 -14.15 30.48
N THR A 538 15.17 -13.98 30.57
CA THR A 538 14.18 -14.78 29.86
C THR A 538 14.06 -14.38 28.39
N ALA A 539 13.99 -13.09 28.10
CA ALA A 539 13.93 -12.54 26.75
C ALA A 539 15.25 -12.73 25.99
N ARG A 540 16.40 -12.58 26.68
CA ARG A 540 17.74 -12.80 26.13
C ARG A 540 17.93 -14.19 25.50
N LYS A 541 17.24 -15.22 26.01
CA LYS A 541 17.27 -16.58 25.42
C LYS A 541 16.58 -16.69 24.07
N THR A 542 15.71 -15.73 23.73
CA THR A 542 14.94 -15.72 22.47
C THR A 542 15.57 -14.85 21.37
N PHE A 543 16.67 -14.17 21.71
CA PHE A 543 17.41 -13.25 20.85
C PHE A 543 18.51 -13.97 20.05
N PRO A 544 19.03 -13.34 18.99
CA PRO A 544 20.10 -13.92 18.22
C PRO A 544 21.42 -13.90 19.02
N SER A 545 22.28 -14.89 18.81
CA SER A 545 23.66 -14.82 19.29
C SER A 545 24.46 -13.79 18.49
N LEU A 546 25.64 -13.40 19.00
CA LEU A 546 26.54 -12.49 18.28
C LEU A 546 27.00 -13.07 16.93
N GLU A 547 27.22 -14.39 16.86
CA GLU A 547 27.56 -15.09 15.62
C GLU A 547 26.38 -15.09 14.63
N GLU A 548 25.14 -15.25 15.12
CA GLU A 548 23.94 -15.18 14.29
C GLU A 548 23.73 -13.75 13.73
N LEU A 549 24.06 -12.70 14.49
CA LEU A 549 24.00 -11.31 14.01
C LEU A 549 25.03 -11.03 12.92
N ASP A 550 26.27 -11.53 13.10
CA ASP A 550 27.31 -11.42 12.08
C ASP A 550 26.88 -12.13 10.78
N GLU A 551 26.26 -13.31 10.88
CA GLU A 551 25.71 -14.04 9.73
C GLU A 551 24.56 -13.26 9.05
N LEU A 552 23.67 -12.63 9.82
CA LEU A 552 22.58 -11.83 9.29
C LEU A 552 23.11 -10.62 8.52
N TYR A 553 24.14 -9.96 9.05
CA TYR A 553 24.82 -8.84 8.39
C TYR A 553 25.46 -9.29 7.08
N ASP A 554 26.31 -10.32 7.13
CA ASP A 554 27.08 -10.81 5.98
C ASP A 554 26.16 -11.31 4.85
N SER A 555 25.02 -11.93 5.19
CA SER A 555 24.03 -12.40 4.22
C SER A 555 23.13 -11.30 3.63
N SER A 556 23.06 -10.14 4.28
CA SER A 556 22.23 -9.00 3.86
C SER A 556 23.01 -7.92 3.11
N LEU A 557 24.34 -7.98 3.13
CA LEU A 557 25.22 -7.04 2.44
C LEU A 557 25.20 -7.26 0.91
N PRO A 558 24.80 -6.26 0.10
CA PRO A 558 24.86 -6.37 -1.36
C PRO A 558 26.29 -6.52 -1.88
N ALA A 559 26.47 -7.23 -3.00
CA ALA A 559 27.78 -7.46 -3.59
C ALA A 559 28.45 -6.14 -4.02
N GLY A 560 29.58 -5.80 -3.40
CA GLY A 560 30.38 -4.61 -3.71
C GLY A 560 30.14 -3.41 -2.79
N GLU A 561 29.28 -3.52 -1.78
CA GLU A 561 29.07 -2.49 -0.76
C GLU A 561 29.89 -2.78 0.51
N THR A 562 30.30 -1.72 1.23
CA THR A 562 31.09 -1.82 2.46
C THR A 562 30.24 -1.81 3.74
N GLY A 563 28.96 -1.45 3.64
CA GLY A 563 28.02 -1.37 4.76
C GLY A 563 26.56 -1.45 4.30
N LEU A 564 25.63 -1.56 5.24
CA LEU A 564 24.21 -1.65 4.93
C LEU A 564 23.61 -0.26 4.70
N SER A 565 23.10 -0.01 3.50
CA SER A 565 22.35 1.22 3.19
C SER A 565 20.99 1.27 3.89
N LEU A 566 20.40 2.47 4.00
CA LEU A 566 19.06 2.70 4.58
C LEU A 566 18.01 1.72 4.01
N GLY A 567 17.97 1.55 2.69
CA GLY A 567 16.99 0.65 2.07
C GLY A 567 17.19 -0.83 2.42
N VAL A 568 18.43 -1.26 2.72
CA VAL A 568 18.71 -2.63 3.17
C VAL A 568 18.27 -2.80 4.62
N VAL A 569 18.60 -1.84 5.48
CA VAL A 569 18.17 -1.82 6.88
C VAL A 569 16.64 -1.80 6.99
N GLU A 570 15.97 -1.01 6.15
CA GLU A 570 14.50 -0.99 6.06
C GLU A 570 13.90 -2.35 5.76
N ARG A 571 14.50 -3.12 4.82
CA ARG A 571 14.01 -4.46 4.49
C ARG A 571 14.36 -5.51 5.56
N LEU A 572 15.43 -5.28 6.33
CA LEU A 572 15.97 -6.25 7.27
C LEU A 572 15.38 -6.09 8.68
N LEU A 573 15.11 -4.87 9.13
CA LEU A 573 14.81 -4.58 10.53
C LEU A 573 13.43 -3.98 10.76
N ILE A 574 12.70 -3.67 9.68
CA ILE A 574 11.38 -3.04 9.77
C ILE A 574 10.29 -4.04 9.39
N ARG A 575 9.30 -4.15 10.28
CA ARG A 575 8.15 -5.01 10.06
C ARG A 575 7.13 -4.29 9.20
N TYR A 576 6.71 -4.94 8.12
CA TYR A 576 5.59 -4.51 7.31
C TYR A 576 4.40 -5.45 7.51
N VAL A 577 3.19 -4.89 7.43
CA VAL A 577 1.95 -5.66 7.44
C VAL A 577 1.09 -5.28 6.23
N GLN A 578 0.42 -6.26 5.65
CA GLN A 578 -0.55 -6.06 4.59
C GLN A 578 -1.96 -6.11 5.14
N VAL A 579 -2.79 -5.17 4.73
CA VAL A 579 -4.22 -5.16 5.03
C VAL A 579 -4.92 -6.26 4.23
N ILE A 580 -5.45 -7.28 4.92
CA ILE A 580 -6.25 -8.36 4.30
C ILE A 580 -7.75 -8.13 4.42
N ARG A 581 -8.17 -7.31 5.39
CA ARG A 581 -9.56 -6.86 5.55
C ARG A 581 -9.57 -5.37 5.88
N PRO A 582 -10.55 -4.60 5.37
CA PRO A 582 -10.62 -3.18 5.65
C PRO A 582 -10.73 -2.97 7.16
N THR A 583 -10.00 -1.99 7.65
CA THR A 583 -9.94 -1.63 9.06
C THR A 583 -9.75 -0.12 9.19
N THR A 584 -9.97 0.43 10.37
CA THR A 584 -9.86 1.86 10.62
C THR A 584 -8.59 2.16 11.43
N MET A 585 -7.91 3.23 11.04
CA MET A 585 -6.78 3.79 11.77
C MET A 585 -7.27 4.90 12.70
N THR A 586 -6.84 4.90 13.96
CA THR A 586 -7.25 5.91 14.97
C THR A 586 -6.04 6.59 15.60
N HIS A 587 -6.19 7.82 16.09
CA HIS A 587 -5.10 8.54 16.74
C HIS A 587 -4.64 7.88 18.05
N ASN A 588 -5.58 7.33 18.82
CA ASN A 588 -5.30 6.73 20.13
C ASN A 588 -5.31 5.19 20.07
N SER A 589 -4.56 4.57 20.98
CA SER A 589 -4.47 3.11 21.16
C SER A 589 -5.79 2.51 21.68
N GLU A 590 -6.63 3.28 22.37
CA GLU A 590 -7.94 2.84 22.83
C GLU A 590 -9.03 2.95 21.74
N ILE A 591 -9.86 1.92 21.63
CA ILE A 591 -10.93 1.83 20.61
C ILE A 591 -12.14 2.72 20.96
N VAL A 592 -12.39 2.96 22.26
CA VAL A 592 -13.63 3.57 22.75
C VAL A 592 -13.67 5.10 22.55
N MET A 593 -12.50 5.74 22.41
CA MET A 593 -12.36 7.21 22.38
C MET A 593 -11.44 7.71 21.24
N GLY A 594 -11.08 6.85 20.29
CA GLY A 594 -10.12 7.19 19.25
C GLY A 594 -10.76 7.92 18.08
N GLU A 595 -10.34 9.16 17.80
CA GLU A 595 -10.66 9.84 16.54
C GLU A 595 -10.13 9.03 15.35
N VAL A 596 -10.97 8.85 14.34
CA VAL A 596 -10.63 8.08 13.13
C VAL A 596 -9.76 8.97 12.25
N VAL A 597 -8.52 8.52 12.00
CA VAL A 597 -7.61 9.17 11.05
C VAL A 597 -8.09 8.89 9.63
N ARG A 598 -8.23 7.60 9.30
CA ARG A 598 -8.77 7.13 8.00
C ARG A 598 -9.08 5.64 8.02
N GLU A 599 -9.74 5.17 6.95
CA GLU A 599 -9.89 3.76 6.64
C GLU A 599 -8.70 3.26 5.79
N VAL A 600 -8.21 2.05 6.10
CA VAL A 600 -7.09 1.39 5.42
C VAL A 600 -7.64 0.27 4.54
N LYS A 601 -7.28 0.27 3.24
CA LYS A 601 -7.92 -0.57 2.22
C LYS A 601 -7.23 -1.93 2.09
N ILE A 602 -7.96 -2.95 1.64
CA ILE A 602 -7.38 -4.27 1.34
C ILE A 602 -6.22 -4.12 0.34
N GLY A 603 -5.11 -4.81 0.62
CA GLY A 603 -3.90 -4.83 -0.19
C GLY A 603 -2.88 -3.76 0.19
N GLU A 604 -3.27 -2.77 0.99
CA GLU A 604 -2.40 -1.68 1.44
C GLU A 604 -1.30 -2.19 2.38
N ILE A 605 -0.09 -1.62 2.25
CA ILE A 605 1.09 -2.00 3.03
C ILE A 605 1.36 -0.92 4.09
N LEU A 606 1.50 -1.37 5.33
CA LEU A 606 1.70 -0.52 6.50
C LEU A 606 3.03 -0.89 7.16
N GLU A 607 3.83 0.10 7.50
CA GLU A 607 5.03 -0.03 8.31
C GLU A 607 4.63 -0.04 9.79
N VAL A 608 5.12 -1.02 10.54
CA VAL A 608 4.86 -1.11 11.98
C VAL A 608 5.85 -0.23 12.73
N LEU A 609 5.34 0.78 13.42
CA LEU A 609 6.14 1.68 14.24
C LEU A 609 6.19 1.19 15.70
N GLN A 610 5.11 0.59 16.21
CA GLN A 610 5.00 0.08 17.58
C GLN A 610 3.96 -1.06 17.69
N GLY A 611 4.16 -1.97 18.65
CA GLY A 611 3.28 -3.09 18.95
C GLY A 611 3.68 -4.40 18.25
N PRO A 612 2.95 -5.51 18.50
CA PRO A 612 1.54 -5.57 18.93
C PRO A 612 1.30 -5.35 20.42
N ILE A 613 0.46 -4.37 20.77
CA ILE A 613 0.05 -4.11 22.16
C ILE A 613 -1.39 -4.59 22.38
N PRO A 614 -1.67 -5.33 23.47
CA PRO A 614 -3.04 -5.66 23.86
C PRO A 614 -3.74 -4.43 24.42
N CYS A 615 -4.82 -3.99 23.76
CA CYS A 615 -5.60 -2.82 24.18
C CYS A 615 -6.95 -3.20 24.79
N GLY A 616 -7.20 -2.72 26.01
CA GLY A 616 -8.49 -2.80 26.72
C GLY A 616 -8.85 -4.17 27.31
N GLN A 617 -10.03 -4.26 27.93
CA GLN A 617 -10.54 -5.50 28.55
C GLN A 617 -10.78 -6.65 27.54
N LEU A 618 -10.91 -6.31 26.25
CA LEU A 618 -11.22 -7.24 25.16
C LEU A 618 -9.98 -7.95 24.57
N LYS A 619 -8.76 -7.71 25.09
CA LYS A 619 -7.50 -8.32 24.63
C LYS A 619 -7.29 -8.27 23.11
N ILE A 620 -7.71 -7.16 22.48
CA ILE A 620 -7.52 -6.93 21.04
C ILE A 620 -6.09 -6.46 20.81
N LEU A 621 -5.38 -7.03 19.82
CA LEU A 621 -4.02 -6.62 19.47
C LEU A 621 -4.06 -5.45 18.49
N ARG A 622 -3.39 -4.36 18.84
CA ARG A 622 -3.25 -3.17 17.98
C ARG A 622 -1.79 -2.86 17.68
N LEU A 623 -1.59 -2.26 16.52
CA LEU A 623 -0.29 -1.79 16.01
C LEU A 623 -0.38 -0.30 15.75
N LEU A 624 0.64 0.45 16.15
CA LEU A 624 0.88 1.78 15.61
C LEU A 624 1.59 1.61 14.27
N VAL A 625 1.02 2.17 13.21
CA VAL A 625 1.53 1.97 11.86
C VAL A 625 1.64 3.29 11.10
N ARG A 626 2.55 3.32 10.13
CA ARG A 626 2.63 4.35 9.08
C ARG A 626 2.22 3.73 7.76
N ALA A 627 1.24 4.31 7.09
CA ALA A 627 0.85 3.85 5.78
C ALA A 627 1.86 4.27 4.71
N THR A 628 2.26 3.33 3.85
CA THR A 628 3.24 3.61 2.79
C THR A 628 2.70 4.45 1.63
N SER A 629 1.37 4.54 1.51
CA SER A 629 0.67 5.24 0.42
C SER A 629 0.60 6.76 0.63
N ASP A 630 0.31 7.19 1.85
CA ASP A 630 0.03 8.58 2.21
C ASP A 630 0.82 9.05 3.44
N SER A 631 1.72 8.22 3.97
CA SER A 631 2.52 8.48 5.19
C SER A 631 1.68 8.75 6.45
N ALA A 632 0.38 8.48 6.44
CA ALA A 632 -0.49 8.71 7.59
C ALA A 632 -0.14 7.73 8.73
N VAL A 633 -0.05 8.25 9.95
CA VAL A 633 0.31 7.48 11.14
C VAL A 633 -0.90 7.29 12.05
N GLY A 634 -1.08 6.09 12.59
CA GLY A 634 -2.08 5.84 13.62
C GLY A 634 -2.22 4.37 14.01
N TRP A 635 -3.12 4.10 14.95
CA TRP A 635 -3.36 2.79 15.53
C TRP A 635 -4.38 1.99 14.72
N THR A 636 -4.05 0.75 14.40
CA THR A 636 -4.92 -0.17 13.67
C THR A 636 -5.02 -1.52 14.38
N THR A 637 -6.13 -2.23 14.19
CA THR A 637 -6.34 -3.56 14.78
C THR A 637 -5.71 -4.63 13.91
N MET A 638 -4.84 -5.46 14.50
CA MET A 638 -4.24 -6.62 13.83
C MET A 638 -5.19 -7.82 13.84
N THR A 639 -5.70 -8.16 15.04
CA THR A 639 -6.62 -9.27 15.26
C THR A 639 -7.77 -8.81 16.16
N GLY A 640 -9.01 -8.92 15.67
CA GLY A 640 -10.21 -8.53 16.41
C GLY A 640 -10.63 -9.57 17.47
N ASN A 641 -11.58 -9.19 18.33
CA ASN A 641 -12.06 -10.00 19.46
C ASN A 641 -12.59 -11.41 19.05
N ALA A 642 -13.17 -11.55 17.85
CA ALA A 642 -13.65 -12.83 17.33
C ALA A 642 -12.57 -13.65 16.59
N GLY A 643 -11.28 -13.32 16.76
CA GLY A 643 -10.16 -13.98 16.05
C GLY A 643 -10.05 -13.63 14.57
N SER A 644 -10.81 -12.63 14.10
CA SER A 644 -10.71 -12.13 12.72
C SER A 644 -9.39 -11.37 12.53
N VAL A 645 -8.57 -11.83 11.58
CA VAL A 645 -7.29 -11.19 11.24
C VAL A 645 -7.52 -10.13 10.17
N PHE A 646 -7.07 -8.90 10.44
CA PHE A 646 -7.19 -7.75 9.55
C PHE A 646 -5.87 -7.41 8.86
N LEU A 647 -4.75 -7.73 9.51
CA LEU A 647 -3.40 -7.45 9.04
C LEU A 647 -2.57 -8.74 9.01
N LYS A 648 -1.81 -8.94 7.95
CA LYS A 648 -0.89 -10.08 7.78
C LYS A 648 0.54 -9.58 7.69
N GLU A 649 1.44 -10.14 8.50
CA GLU A 649 2.86 -9.81 8.44
C GLU A 649 3.49 -10.14 7.08
N LEU A 650 4.28 -9.20 6.57
CA LEU A 650 5.11 -9.33 5.38
C LEU A 650 6.57 -9.44 5.82
N LEU A 651 7.13 -10.65 5.72
CA LEU A 651 8.47 -10.95 6.21
C LEU A 651 9.58 -10.68 5.17
N ARG A 652 9.24 -10.45 3.90
CA ARG A 652 10.17 -10.02 2.82
C ARG A 652 9.42 -9.27 1.72
N ARG A 653 10.02 -8.19 1.23
CA ARG A 653 9.61 -7.48 0.00
C ARG A 653 10.39 -8.02 -1.20
#